data_AF-A0AA86RQJ1-F1
#
_entry.id   AF-A0AA86RQJ1-F1
#
_cell.length_a   1.000
_cell.length_b   1.000
_cell.length_c   1.000
_cell.angle_alpha   90.00
_cell.angle_beta   90.00
_cell.angle_gamma   90.00
#
_symmetry.space_group_name_H-M   'P 1'
#
loop_
_entity.id
_entity.type
_entity.pdbx_description
1 polymer ?
#
loop_
_entity_poly.entity_id
_entity_poly.type
_entity_poly.pdbx_seq_one_letter_code
_entity_poly.pdbx_strand_id
1 'polypeptide(L)'
;MAKGVISDEEDDVELDEEEREPVDGDELEEGRDVDNEDEDEEEVVVALLALLENLGIKLGFAFVGLFDVSERFTCGKCRTTLFVREEYVLDEDDYELLEDNNINIRKESKKFKRLKKGRRDTEEEPSGLSDEEEFVGSGAPLEDIAEEEEQGEEEEDADIGEDDEMADFIVDEEEVDENGAPMRQRKLKKKKTRQAPGVSSSALQEAQELFGDPDELILNRQKNLEMSEYRETRLEDEFEPIVLSEKYMTEQDDQIRELDIPERMQISEESTGAPPLDGSSIDEESQWIVNQLGNGAVPWIYKKVSNSQNNEKDDLPIDKDDIIRFLELHHVQKLDIPFIAMYRKEECLSLLKDLEQPEASDENDKTPTLKWHKVLWALQDLDKKWLLLQKRKSALQSYYSKRFEEESRRVYDETRLNLNRQLFESKQSEREVDDVDSKFNLHFPPGEAGVDEGQYKRPKRKSMYSTFSKAGLWEVARRFGCSPEQLGLCLTVVNLQELEDPKETPEEMASNFTCAMYDTPEEVLKCARHMAAVEISCEPSIRKHVRSHFLDHAVVSTCPTADGNTTIDSFHQFAGVKWLREKPLSKFEDMQWLLIRKAEEEKLIQVTIKLPEEYLNKLIDQFNEYYISDSVSRSAQLWNEQRKLILHDAIFRFLLPSMEKEARGVLASKAKSWLLIEYGKALWNKVSVGPYQQKENDLGSDDEAAPRVMACCWGPGKPQTTFVMLDSSGEVLDVLYTGSLTFRSQNVNDQQRKKNDQERVLKFMTDHQPHVVVLGAVNLSCTRLKDDIYQVSILVSMSCVDEMDWRM
;
A
#
# COMPACT_ATOMS: atom_id res chain seq x y z
N MET A 1 -45.09 -29.39 39.53
CA MET A 1 -45.97 -28.49 40.32
C MET A 1 -45.90 -27.12 39.65
N ALA A 2 -47.08 -26.55 39.35
CA ALA A 2 -47.45 -25.13 39.31
C ALA A 2 -46.39 -24.07 38.95
N LYS A 3 -46.63 -23.01 38.17
CA LYS A 3 -47.72 -22.52 37.31
C LYS A 3 -47.31 -21.05 37.03
N GLY A 4 -47.27 -20.63 35.77
CA GLY A 4 -47.78 -19.35 35.27
C GLY A 4 -47.16 -18.01 35.74
N VAL A 5 -47.45 -16.89 35.09
CA VAL A 5 -48.27 -16.60 33.90
C VAL A 5 -47.98 -15.14 33.50
N ILE A 6 -48.12 -14.89 32.20
CA ILE A 6 -48.14 -13.64 31.43
C ILE A 6 -49.35 -12.74 31.81
N SER A 7 -49.25 -11.42 31.65
CA SER A 7 -50.33 -10.51 31.17
C SER A 7 -49.73 -9.10 31.08
N ASP A 8 -49.53 -8.43 29.95
CA ASP A 8 -50.38 -8.12 28.78
C ASP A 8 -51.52 -7.11 29.03
N GLU A 9 -51.50 -6.11 28.13
CA GLU A 9 -52.61 -5.43 27.42
C GLU A 9 -53.10 -4.01 27.83
N GLU A 10 -52.79 -3.09 26.90
CA GLU A 10 -53.73 -2.29 26.06
C GLU A 10 -54.42 -1.03 26.59
N ASP A 11 -54.30 0.06 25.81
CA ASP A 11 -55.44 0.69 25.09
C ASP A 11 -54.97 1.86 24.19
N ASP A 12 -54.88 1.59 22.88
CA ASP A 12 -55.71 2.14 21.79
C ASP A 12 -55.87 3.66 21.44
N VAL A 13 -55.59 3.91 20.14
CA VAL A 13 -56.46 4.55 19.11
C VAL A 13 -56.44 6.10 18.94
N GLU A 14 -55.71 6.51 17.88
CA GLU A 14 -56.18 7.19 16.64
C GLU A 14 -56.90 8.58 16.64
N LEU A 15 -56.36 9.43 15.75
CA LEU A 15 -57.03 10.17 14.65
C LEU A 15 -57.50 11.64 14.79
N ASP A 16 -57.26 12.32 13.66
CA ASP A 16 -58.03 13.35 12.96
C ASP A 16 -57.71 14.87 13.09
N GLU A 17 -57.03 15.34 12.02
CA GLU A 17 -57.56 16.19 10.93
C GLU A 17 -57.76 17.72 11.09
N GLU A 18 -57.24 18.40 10.04
CA GLU A 18 -57.91 19.40 9.19
C GLU A 18 -57.63 20.93 9.28
N GLU A 19 -57.18 21.42 8.11
CA GLU A 19 -57.66 22.59 7.33
C GLU A 19 -57.01 24.01 7.40
N ARG A 20 -56.28 24.32 6.30
CA ARG A 20 -56.42 25.45 5.32
C ARG A 20 -56.24 26.94 5.70
N GLU A 21 -55.12 27.50 5.19
CA GLU A 21 -54.90 28.66 4.25
C GLU A 21 -55.74 29.96 4.28
N PRO A 22 -55.31 31.09 3.64
CA PRO A 22 -53.97 31.69 3.38
C PRO A 22 -53.96 33.24 3.60
N VAL A 23 -52.89 33.98 3.22
CA VAL A 23 -52.89 35.31 2.54
C VAL A 23 -51.46 35.86 2.33
N ASP A 24 -51.27 36.43 1.13
CA ASP A 24 -50.10 36.94 0.41
C ASP A 24 -49.25 38.08 1.03
N GLY A 25 -48.04 38.26 0.48
CA GLY A 25 -47.37 39.58 0.46
C GLY A 25 -45.84 39.63 0.22
N ASP A 26 -45.39 39.26 -0.98
CA ASP A 26 -44.33 39.83 -1.84
C ASP A 26 -42.98 40.46 -1.35
N GLU A 27 -41.94 40.04 -2.11
CA GLU A 27 -40.80 40.77 -2.72
C GLU A 27 -39.41 40.97 -2.02
N LEU A 28 -38.43 40.22 -2.59
CA LEU A 28 -37.09 40.59 -3.12
C LEU A 28 -35.91 41.00 -2.18
N GLU A 29 -34.83 40.19 -2.17
CA GLU A 29 -33.52 40.55 -2.78
C GLU A 29 -32.48 39.39 -2.70
N GLU A 30 -32.01 38.99 -3.89
CA GLU A 30 -30.66 38.56 -4.33
C GLU A 30 -29.63 37.90 -3.37
N GLY A 31 -29.39 36.60 -3.60
CA GLY A 31 -28.18 36.06 -4.24
C GLY A 31 -26.77 36.40 -3.70
N ARG A 32 -26.09 35.37 -3.17
CA ARG A 32 -24.67 35.09 -3.47
C ARG A 32 -24.42 33.59 -3.44
N ASP A 33 -24.11 33.07 -4.61
CA ASP A 33 -23.62 31.72 -4.89
C ASP A 33 -22.22 31.51 -4.29
N VAL A 34 -21.97 30.29 -3.79
CA VAL A 34 -20.62 29.71 -3.69
C VAL A 34 -20.75 28.25 -4.13
N ASP A 35 -20.45 28.03 -5.40
CA ASP A 35 -20.15 26.71 -5.97
C ASP A 35 -18.79 26.24 -5.41
N ASN A 36 -18.74 24.99 -4.93
CA ASN A 36 -17.52 24.22 -4.70
C ASN A 36 -17.90 22.73 -4.89
N GLU A 37 -17.87 22.26 -6.13
CA GLU A 37 -18.09 20.83 -6.48
C GLU A 37 -16.93 20.24 -7.30
N ASP A 38 -15.73 20.84 -7.24
CA ASP A 38 -14.54 20.36 -7.97
C ASP A 38 -13.44 19.73 -7.07
N GLU A 39 -13.64 19.64 -5.74
CA GLU A 39 -12.63 19.09 -4.81
C GLU A 39 -12.71 17.56 -4.62
N ASP A 40 -13.82 16.92 -5.04
CA ASP A 40 -14.08 15.50 -4.71
C ASP A 40 -13.38 14.48 -5.64
N GLU A 41 -12.92 14.88 -6.84
CA GLU A 41 -12.29 13.96 -7.79
C GLU A 41 -10.80 13.72 -7.50
N GLU A 42 -10.08 14.72 -6.96
CA GLU A 42 -8.65 14.59 -6.60
C GLU A 42 -8.44 13.71 -5.34
N GLU A 43 -9.33 13.79 -4.34
CA GLU A 43 -9.25 12.94 -3.14
C GLU A 43 -9.44 11.45 -3.46
N VAL A 44 -10.26 11.12 -4.46
CA VAL A 44 -10.52 9.73 -4.87
C VAL A 44 -9.27 9.11 -5.50
N VAL A 45 -8.51 9.88 -6.29
CA VAL A 45 -7.26 9.41 -6.93
C VAL A 45 -6.16 9.20 -5.88
N VAL A 46 -6.02 10.12 -4.92
CA VAL A 46 -5.07 9.98 -3.80
C VAL A 46 -5.42 8.79 -2.91
N ALA A 47 -6.70 8.57 -2.63
CA ALA A 47 -7.16 7.41 -1.89
C ALA A 47 -6.91 6.09 -2.65
N LEU A 48 -7.05 6.08 -3.98
CA LEU A 48 -6.77 4.91 -4.82
C LEU A 48 -5.27 4.58 -4.83
N LEU A 49 -4.40 5.59 -4.97
CA LEU A 49 -2.94 5.46 -4.95
C LEU A 49 -2.46 4.91 -3.59
N ALA A 50 -2.97 5.45 -2.48
CA ALA A 50 -2.68 4.94 -1.14
C ALA A 50 -3.20 3.51 -0.90
N LEU A 51 -4.26 3.10 -1.61
CA LEU A 51 -4.82 1.74 -1.53
C LEU A 51 -3.96 0.72 -2.28
N LEU A 52 -3.32 1.14 -3.38
CA LEU A 52 -2.46 0.33 -4.24
C LEU A 52 -1.05 0.13 -3.64
N GLU A 53 -0.46 1.15 -3.01
CA GLU A 53 0.80 1.01 -2.25
C GLU A 53 0.65 0.04 -1.07
N ASN A 54 -0.48 0.09 -0.37
CA ASN A 54 -0.77 -0.82 0.75
C ASN A 54 -1.02 -2.27 0.33
N LEU A 55 -1.17 -2.55 -0.97
CA LEU A 55 -1.28 -3.89 -1.55
C LEU A 55 0.05 -4.40 -2.13
N GLY A 56 1.14 -3.64 -2.00
CA GLY A 56 2.45 -3.99 -2.55
C GLY A 56 2.55 -3.85 -4.08
N ILE A 57 1.60 -3.16 -4.71
CA ILE A 57 1.59 -2.91 -6.15
C ILE A 57 2.34 -1.59 -6.38
N LYS A 58 3.56 -1.66 -6.91
CA LYS A 58 4.28 -0.47 -7.39
C LYS A 58 3.70 -0.07 -8.75
N LEU A 59 2.94 1.02 -8.80
CA LEU A 59 2.63 1.67 -10.06
C LEU A 59 3.80 2.59 -10.43
N GLY A 60 4.33 2.42 -11.65
CA GLY A 60 5.19 3.42 -12.26
C GLY A 60 4.46 4.75 -12.40
N PHE A 61 5.21 5.84 -12.45
CA PHE A 61 4.75 7.24 -12.54
C PHE A 61 3.69 7.53 -13.64
N ALA A 62 3.46 6.62 -14.58
CA ALA A 62 2.62 6.79 -15.77
C ALA A 62 1.09 6.76 -15.53
N PHE A 63 0.58 6.25 -14.41
CA PHE A 63 -0.88 6.10 -14.23
C PHE A 63 -1.60 7.43 -13.91
N VAL A 64 -0.86 8.49 -13.54
CA VAL A 64 -1.43 9.81 -13.18
C VAL A 64 -1.80 10.64 -14.43
N GLY A 65 -1.32 10.26 -15.62
CA GLY A 65 -1.51 11.02 -16.87
C GLY A 65 -2.81 10.75 -17.65
N LEU A 66 -3.72 9.89 -17.17
CA LEU A 66 -4.86 9.42 -17.98
C LEU A 66 -6.10 10.35 -18.00
N PHE A 67 -6.07 11.50 -17.31
CA PHE A 67 -7.16 12.49 -17.33
C PHE A 67 -6.77 13.71 -18.19
N ASP A 68 -6.89 13.58 -19.50
CA ASP A 68 -6.81 14.70 -20.45
C ASP A 68 -8.19 15.38 -20.56
N VAL A 69 -8.43 16.41 -19.73
CA VAL A 69 -9.53 17.37 -19.96
C VAL A 69 -9.04 18.41 -20.96
N SER A 70 -8.97 18.01 -22.23
CA SER A 70 -8.71 18.91 -23.35
C SER A 70 -10.02 19.52 -23.86
N GLU A 71 -10.42 20.69 -23.36
CA GLU A 71 -11.10 21.70 -24.18
C GLU A 71 -10.67 23.13 -23.84
N ARG A 72 -10.13 23.82 -24.85
CA ARG A 72 -9.70 25.21 -24.80
C ARG A 72 -10.90 26.14 -24.62
N PHE A 73 -11.02 26.81 -23.47
CA PHE A 73 -11.74 28.08 -23.36
C PHE A 73 -10.78 29.24 -23.10
N THR A 74 -10.66 30.12 -24.09
CA THR A 74 -10.06 31.44 -23.90
C THR A 74 -11.02 32.32 -23.10
N CYS A 75 -10.74 32.54 -21.82
CA CYS A 75 -11.36 33.62 -21.04
C CYS A 75 -10.27 34.48 -20.39
N GLY A 76 -10.23 35.75 -20.80
CA GLY A 76 -9.29 36.73 -20.27
C GLY A 76 -9.68 37.20 -18.88
N LYS A 77 -8.66 37.37 -18.03
CA LYS A 77 -8.66 37.81 -16.62
C LYS A 77 -8.99 36.72 -15.58
N CYS A 78 -8.02 35.84 -15.36
CA CYS A 78 -7.76 35.27 -14.03
C CYS A 78 -6.29 35.53 -13.68
N ARG A 79 -6.04 36.01 -12.45
CA ARG A 79 -4.70 36.17 -11.87
C ARG A 79 -3.99 34.82 -11.95
N THR A 80 -2.78 34.82 -12.50
CA THR A 80 -1.84 33.71 -12.38
C THR A 80 -1.53 33.52 -10.89
N THR A 81 -2.21 32.60 -10.22
CA THR A 81 -1.67 31.96 -9.02
C THR A 81 -0.57 31.04 -9.51
N LEU A 82 0.67 31.53 -9.41
CA LEU A 82 1.84 30.67 -9.38
C LEU A 82 1.55 29.54 -8.39
N PHE A 83 1.55 28.30 -8.88
CA PHE A 83 1.74 27.13 -8.03
C PHE A 83 3.07 27.35 -7.30
N VAL A 84 2.99 27.82 -6.05
CA VAL A 84 4.06 27.61 -5.10
C VAL A 84 4.03 26.11 -4.84
N ARG A 85 5.02 25.42 -5.40
CA ARG A 85 5.36 24.06 -5.05
C ARG A 85 5.51 24.04 -3.52
N GLU A 86 4.53 23.50 -2.80
CA GLU A 86 4.81 23.06 -1.43
C GLU A 86 5.83 21.92 -1.59
N GLU A 87 7.08 22.20 -1.23
CA GLU A 87 8.03 21.15 -0.91
C GLU A 87 7.39 20.33 0.21
N TYR A 88 6.86 19.15 -0.12
CA TYR A 88 6.52 18.14 0.87
C TYR A 88 7.81 17.75 1.60
N VAL A 89 8.05 18.40 2.74
CA VAL A 89 9.10 18.02 3.68
C VAL A 89 8.52 16.88 4.51
N LEU A 90 8.92 15.65 4.18
CA LEU A 90 8.63 14.47 4.98
C LEU A 90 9.06 14.72 6.43
N ASP A 91 8.20 14.42 7.39
CA ASP A 91 8.56 14.55 8.80
C ASP A 91 9.42 13.37 9.26
N GLU A 92 9.93 13.41 10.51
CA GLU A 92 10.83 12.35 10.99
C GLU A 92 10.15 10.96 11.04
N ASP A 93 8.83 10.92 11.16
CA ASP A 93 8.03 9.69 11.22
C ASP A 93 7.83 9.09 9.81
N ASP A 94 7.65 9.93 8.78
CA ASP A 94 7.61 9.52 7.37
C ASP A 94 8.96 8.96 6.89
N TYR A 95 10.07 9.57 7.31
CA TYR A 95 11.40 9.02 7.04
C TYR A 95 11.62 7.69 7.76
N GLU A 96 11.08 7.50 8.96
CA GLU A 96 11.16 6.24 9.69
C GLU A 96 10.34 5.13 9.01
N LEU A 97 9.17 5.46 8.44
CA LEU A 97 8.36 4.54 7.62
C LEU A 97 9.03 4.12 6.31
N LEU A 98 9.78 5.02 5.66
CA LEU A 98 10.52 4.73 4.44
C LEU A 98 11.79 3.92 4.71
N GLU A 99 12.47 4.19 5.83
CA GLU A 99 13.64 3.43 6.30
C GLU A 99 13.23 2.00 6.73
N ASP A 100 12.08 1.82 7.37
CA ASP A 100 11.53 0.51 7.75
C ASP A 100 11.15 -0.37 6.54
N ASN A 101 10.90 0.24 5.37
CA ASN A 101 10.60 -0.44 4.11
C ASN A 101 11.80 -0.53 3.13
N ASN A 102 13.03 -0.25 3.57
CA ASN A 102 14.26 -0.27 2.74
C ASN A 102 14.24 0.68 1.52
N ILE A 103 13.47 1.78 1.54
CA ILE A 103 13.48 2.79 0.47
C ILE A 103 14.47 3.91 0.85
N ASN A 104 15.45 4.20 -0.02
CA ASN A 104 16.56 5.10 0.31
C ASN A 104 16.36 6.49 -0.34
N ILE A 105 15.97 7.50 0.44
CA ILE A 105 15.82 8.90 -0.01
C ILE A 105 16.99 9.75 0.50
N ARG A 106 17.61 10.55 -0.39
CA ARG A 106 18.75 11.42 -0.07
C ARG A 106 18.26 12.64 0.72
N LYS A 107 18.65 12.77 2.00
CA LYS A 107 18.39 13.99 2.80
C LYS A 107 19.13 15.19 2.20
N GLU A 108 18.41 16.23 1.77
CA GLU A 108 19.02 17.51 1.40
C GLU A 108 19.41 18.28 2.68
N SER A 109 20.68 18.17 3.08
CA SER A 109 21.20 18.92 4.23
C SER A 109 21.41 20.39 3.87
N LYS A 110 20.55 21.30 4.34
CA LYS A 110 20.83 22.75 4.34
C LYS A 110 22.05 23.02 5.24
N LYS A 111 23.17 23.45 4.63
CA LYS A 111 24.44 23.78 5.32
C LYS A 111 24.26 24.96 6.27
N PHE A 112 24.21 24.73 7.58
CA PHE A 112 24.31 25.82 8.55
C PHE A 112 25.75 26.37 8.59
N LYS A 113 25.89 27.69 8.39
CA LYS A 113 27.14 28.42 8.60
C LYS A 113 27.51 28.37 10.09
N ARG A 114 28.61 27.69 10.37
CA ARG A 114 29.29 27.56 11.66
C ARG A 114 29.66 28.94 12.23
N LEU A 115 28.97 29.38 13.29
CA LEU A 115 29.27 30.62 14.01
C LEU A 115 30.41 30.38 15.02
N LYS A 116 31.38 31.31 15.00
CA LYS A 116 32.62 31.27 15.80
C LYS A 116 32.34 31.45 17.30
N LYS A 117 33.06 30.66 18.08
CA LYS A 117 33.19 30.70 19.54
C LYS A 117 33.76 32.05 20.01
N GLY A 118 32.96 32.84 20.73
CA GLY A 118 33.38 33.99 21.54
C GLY A 118 33.31 33.66 23.04
N ARG A 119 34.29 34.12 23.82
CA ARG A 119 34.54 33.77 25.22
C ARG A 119 34.37 35.04 26.08
N ARG A 120 33.54 34.97 27.15
CA ARG A 120 33.55 35.78 28.42
C ARG A 120 33.44 37.32 28.29
N ASP A 121 32.77 38.12 29.13
CA ASP A 121 32.39 38.08 30.55
C ASP A 121 31.21 39.06 30.84
N THR A 122 30.53 38.82 31.97
CA THR A 122 29.87 39.76 32.93
C THR A 122 28.64 40.63 32.57
N GLU A 123 27.56 40.34 33.32
CA GLU A 123 26.67 41.21 34.14
C GLU A 123 25.68 42.22 33.52
N GLU A 124 24.50 42.21 34.16
CA GLU A 124 23.40 43.21 34.26
C GLU A 124 22.30 43.27 33.17
N GLU A 125 21.08 42.88 33.61
CA GLU A 125 19.75 43.37 33.17
C GLU A 125 19.58 44.89 33.40
N PRO A 126 18.47 45.57 33.00
CA PRO A 126 17.37 45.20 32.11
C PRO A 126 16.97 46.35 31.12
N SER A 127 15.87 46.12 30.38
CA SER A 127 14.82 47.09 29.98
C SER A 127 14.75 47.53 28.52
N GLY A 128 13.53 47.40 27.98
CA GLY A 128 12.86 48.56 27.40
C GLY A 128 12.61 48.56 25.89
N LEU A 129 11.41 48.12 25.52
CA LEU A 129 10.45 48.87 24.67
C LEU A 129 10.77 49.16 23.19
N SER A 130 9.87 48.60 22.36
CA SER A 130 8.91 49.36 21.53
C SER A 130 9.35 49.91 20.16
N ASP A 131 8.57 49.46 19.18
CA ASP A 131 7.89 50.21 18.12
C ASP A 131 8.59 50.61 16.81
N GLU A 132 8.06 49.95 15.78
CA GLU A 132 7.30 50.54 14.66
C GLU A 132 8.01 51.29 13.52
N GLU A 133 7.86 50.62 12.37
CA GLU A 133 7.23 51.10 11.13
C GLU A 133 8.00 51.90 10.07
N GLU A 134 7.83 51.35 8.85
CA GLU A 134 7.59 51.96 7.54
C GLU A 134 8.36 53.23 7.14
N PHE A 135 9.05 53.16 6.00
CA PHE A 135 8.70 54.06 4.90
C PHE A 135 9.08 53.54 3.51
N VAL A 136 8.21 53.92 2.59
CA VAL A 136 8.00 53.58 1.18
C VAL A 136 8.96 54.35 0.26
N GLY A 137 9.26 53.85 -0.95
CA GLY A 137 9.82 54.75 -1.98
C GLY A 137 10.36 54.16 -3.28
N SER A 138 9.47 53.63 -4.12
CA SER A 138 9.39 53.84 -5.59
C SER A 138 10.63 53.84 -6.50
N GLY A 139 10.53 53.09 -7.61
CA GLY A 139 10.96 53.59 -8.93
C GLY A 139 11.84 52.66 -9.76
N ALA A 140 11.21 51.85 -10.60
CA ALA A 140 11.80 51.05 -11.69
C ALA A 140 12.31 51.95 -12.87
N PRO A 141 12.65 51.39 -14.06
CA PRO A 141 13.51 50.26 -14.43
C PRO A 141 14.55 50.68 -15.50
N LEU A 142 15.53 49.84 -15.86
CA LEU A 142 15.94 49.62 -17.27
C LEU A 142 17.03 48.55 -17.43
N GLU A 143 17.05 48.04 -18.66
CA GLU A 143 17.62 46.82 -19.21
C GLU A 143 19.16 46.80 -19.35
N ASP A 144 19.63 45.57 -19.51
CA ASP A 144 20.62 45.12 -20.51
C ASP A 144 22.14 45.08 -20.22
N ILE A 145 22.64 43.85 -20.39
CA ILE A 145 23.89 43.43 -21.06
C ILE A 145 25.19 43.42 -20.23
N ALA A 146 25.54 42.17 -19.85
CA ALA A 146 26.75 41.40 -20.21
C ALA A 146 28.19 41.94 -20.04
N GLU A 147 29.05 40.94 -19.78
CA GLU A 147 30.49 40.83 -20.05
C GLU A 147 31.48 41.37 -19.01
N GLU A 148 32.02 40.40 -18.26
CA GLU A 148 33.42 39.95 -18.25
C GLU A 148 34.59 40.94 -18.10
N GLU A 149 35.54 40.43 -17.32
CA GLU A 149 36.99 40.63 -17.37
C GLU A 149 37.63 41.83 -16.63
N GLU A 150 38.29 41.45 -15.52
CA GLU A 150 39.76 41.34 -15.42
C GLU A 150 40.49 42.21 -14.37
N GLN A 151 41.58 41.57 -13.92
CA GLN A 151 42.81 42.12 -13.36
C GLN A 151 42.85 42.45 -11.87
N GLY A 152 43.77 41.75 -11.19
CA GLY A 152 44.91 42.51 -10.68
C GLY A 152 45.56 41.98 -9.41
N GLU A 153 46.63 41.20 -9.63
CA GLU A 153 47.93 41.40 -8.99
C GLU A 153 48.22 40.79 -7.61
N GLU A 154 49.06 39.75 -7.70
CA GLU A 154 50.46 39.70 -7.24
C GLU A 154 50.82 39.14 -5.86
N GLU A 155 51.88 38.34 -5.98
CA GLU A 155 52.56 37.45 -5.06
C GLU A 155 53.44 38.21 -4.06
N GLU A 156 53.74 37.56 -2.92
CA GLU A 156 55.06 37.73 -2.32
C GLU A 156 55.60 36.37 -1.84
N ASP A 157 56.81 36.12 -2.31
CA ASP A 157 57.65 34.93 -2.22
C ASP A 157 58.29 34.68 -0.85
N ALA A 158 58.75 33.42 -0.72
CA ALA A 158 60.03 32.97 -0.16
C ALA A 158 59.96 32.17 1.16
N ASP A 159 60.79 31.15 1.42
CA ASP A 159 61.44 30.07 0.65
C ASP A 159 62.09 29.15 1.72
N ILE A 160 62.24 27.86 1.40
CA ILE A 160 63.15 26.83 1.95
C ILE A 160 62.77 26.00 3.20
N GLY A 161 62.51 24.71 2.92
CA GLY A 161 63.18 23.53 3.51
C GLY A 161 62.47 22.86 4.69
N GLU A 162 62.40 21.53 4.84
CA GLU A 162 63.01 20.38 4.16
C GLU A 162 62.27 19.11 4.68
N ASP A 163 62.48 17.99 3.97
CA ASP A 163 62.26 16.59 4.36
C ASP A 163 60.85 15.98 4.34
N ASP A 164 60.54 15.30 3.22
CA ASP A 164 59.67 14.12 3.22
C ASP A 164 60.37 12.97 2.45
N GLU A 165 61.33 12.33 3.13
CA GLU A 165 61.88 11.03 2.77
C GLU A 165 60.87 9.93 3.13
N MET A 166 60.01 9.47 2.21
CA MET A 166 59.35 8.14 2.30
C MET A 166 58.60 7.70 1.02
N ALA A 167 59.05 8.07 -0.18
CA ALA A 167 58.47 7.58 -1.44
C ALA A 167 59.06 6.23 -1.88
N ASP A 168 59.02 5.21 -1.01
CA ASP A 168 59.59 3.87 -1.26
C ASP A 168 58.59 2.74 -0.95
N PHE A 169 57.36 2.87 -1.42
CA PHE A 169 56.32 1.82 -1.30
C PHE A 169 55.45 1.71 -2.55
N ILE A 170 56.05 1.53 -3.72
CA ILE A 170 55.40 0.86 -4.84
C ILE A 170 56.34 -0.27 -5.25
N VAL A 171 55.98 -1.49 -4.86
CA VAL A 171 56.66 -2.70 -5.30
C VAL A 171 56.18 -2.97 -6.73
N ASP A 172 57.06 -2.72 -7.70
CA ASP A 172 56.88 -3.21 -9.07
C ASP A 172 56.90 -4.74 -9.04
N GLU A 173 55.73 -5.38 -9.19
CA GLU A 173 55.65 -6.81 -9.46
C GLU A 173 56.21 -7.08 -10.86
N GLU A 174 57.42 -7.66 -10.92
CA GLU A 174 58.01 -8.16 -12.16
C GLU A 174 57.17 -9.33 -12.71
N GLU A 175 56.51 -9.12 -13.85
CA GLU A 175 55.88 -10.22 -14.60
C GLU A 175 56.94 -11.20 -15.12
N VAL A 176 56.90 -12.42 -14.58
CA VAL A 176 57.74 -13.55 -14.98
C VAL A 176 56.87 -14.55 -15.75
N ASP A 177 57.40 -15.15 -16.81
CA ASP A 177 56.69 -16.21 -17.52
C ASP A 177 56.67 -17.53 -16.72
N GLU A 178 55.85 -18.50 -17.15
CA GLU A 178 55.51 -19.74 -16.45
C GLU A 178 56.71 -20.66 -16.13
N ASN A 179 57.92 -20.29 -16.56
CA ASN A 179 59.18 -20.99 -16.26
C ASN A 179 60.24 -20.13 -15.54
N GLY A 180 59.89 -18.93 -15.05
CA GLY A 180 60.71 -18.19 -14.08
C GLY A 180 61.89 -17.40 -14.66
N ALA A 181 61.83 -16.92 -15.91
CA ALA A 181 62.88 -16.05 -16.48
C ALA A 181 62.35 -14.65 -16.86
N PRO A 182 63.08 -13.55 -16.55
CA PRO A 182 62.61 -12.18 -16.82
C PRO A 182 62.68 -11.81 -18.32
N MET A 183 61.57 -11.26 -18.85
CA MET A 183 61.45 -10.80 -20.24
C MET A 183 62.19 -9.48 -20.50
N ARG A 184 63.10 -9.44 -21.49
CA ARG A 184 63.72 -8.19 -22.00
C ARG A 184 62.84 -7.52 -23.05
N GLN A 185 62.28 -6.34 -22.75
CA GLN A 185 61.65 -5.49 -23.77
C GLN A 185 62.68 -4.95 -24.79
N ARG A 186 62.35 -5.07 -26.08
CA ARG A 186 63.16 -4.60 -27.22
C ARG A 186 62.92 -3.11 -27.48
N LYS A 187 64.00 -2.31 -27.55
CA LYS A 187 63.95 -0.89 -27.97
C LYS A 187 63.47 -0.75 -29.42
N LEU A 188 62.33 -0.08 -29.63
CA LEU A 188 61.81 0.33 -30.94
C LEU A 188 62.56 1.58 -31.44
N LYS A 189 62.91 1.58 -32.73
CA LYS A 189 63.66 2.66 -33.40
C LYS A 189 62.75 3.89 -33.65
N LYS A 190 63.07 5.04 -33.05
CA LYS A 190 62.41 6.34 -33.36
C LYS A 190 62.59 6.70 -34.85
N LYS A 191 61.48 6.95 -35.55
CA LYS A 191 61.45 7.60 -36.88
C LYS A 191 61.60 9.12 -36.70
N LYS A 192 62.35 9.77 -37.59
CA LYS A 192 62.52 11.23 -37.60
C LYS A 192 61.31 11.91 -38.25
N THR A 193 60.60 12.75 -37.51
CA THR A 193 59.56 13.67 -38.00
C THR A 193 60.21 14.90 -38.67
N ARG A 194 59.55 15.44 -39.71
CA ARG A 194 60.03 16.58 -40.49
C ARG A 194 59.80 17.89 -39.70
N GLN A 195 60.84 18.72 -39.57
CA GLN A 195 60.76 20.02 -38.92
C GLN A 195 60.10 21.07 -39.82
N ALA A 196 59.14 21.82 -39.27
CA ALA A 196 58.75 23.12 -39.78
C ALA A 196 59.73 24.19 -39.26
N PRO A 197 60.15 25.18 -40.07
CA PRO A 197 61.14 26.16 -39.66
C PRO A 197 60.54 27.12 -38.62
N GLY A 198 61.15 27.17 -37.42
CA GLY A 198 60.84 28.17 -36.39
C GLY A 198 60.43 27.64 -35.01
N VAL A 199 60.20 26.34 -34.86
CA VAL A 199 59.84 25.73 -33.56
C VAL A 199 60.96 24.79 -33.09
N SER A 200 61.36 24.89 -31.82
CA SER A 200 62.42 24.03 -31.28
C SER A 200 61.95 22.58 -31.24
N SER A 201 62.86 21.65 -31.56
CA SER A 201 62.58 20.22 -31.54
C SER A 201 62.25 19.68 -30.13
N SER A 202 62.63 20.40 -29.06
CA SER A 202 62.29 20.01 -27.69
C SER A 202 60.87 20.41 -27.33
N ALA A 203 60.42 21.61 -27.75
CA ALA A 203 59.06 22.10 -27.48
C ALA A 203 57.99 21.25 -28.16
N LEU A 204 58.24 20.76 -29.38
CA LEU A 204 57.33 19.83 -30.06
C LEU A 204 57.29 18.45 -29.40
N GLN A 205 58.40 17.99 -28.83
CA GLN A 205 58.44 16.71 -28.14
C GLN A 205 57.80 16.79 -26.74
N GLU A 206 58.02 17.88 -25.99
CA GLU A 206 57.30 18.14 -24.73
C GLU A 206 55.80 18.29 -24.98
N ALA A 207 55.38 19.01 -26.04
CA ALA A 207 53.97 19.13 -26.38
C ALA A 207 53.34 17.78 -26.75
N GLN A 208 54.06 16.88 -27.45
CA GLN A 208 53.60 15.53 -27.72
C GLN A 208 53.58 14.63 -26.48
N GLU A 209 54.48 14.85 -25.51
CA GLU A 209 54.48 14.14 -24.22
C GLU A 209 53.38 14.64 -23.27
N LEU A 210 52.99 15.92 -23.35
CA LEU A 210 51.92 16.54 -22.56
C LEU A 210 50.51 16.32 -23.14
N PHE A 211 50.33 16.42 -24.46
CA PHE A 211 49.02 16.40 -25.12
C PHE A 211 48.77 15.15 -25.99
N GLY A 212 49.76 14.27 -26.15
CA GLY A 212 49.68 13.11 -27.05
C GLY A 212 49.99 13.44 -28.52
N ASP A 213 50.16 12.42 -29.35
CA ASP A 213 50.45 12.62 -30.78
C ASP A 213 49.17 13.07 -31.54
N PRO A 214 49.14 14.27 -32.14
CA PRO A 214 47.94 14.77 -32.81
C PRO A 214 47.43 13.87 -33.95
N ASP A 215 48.31 13.16 -34.65
CA ASP A 215 47.90 12.20 -35.68
C ASP A 215 47.18 10.99 -35.07
N GLU A 216 47.57 10.56 -33.86
CA GLU A 216 46.92 9.48 -33.11
C GLU A 216 45.57 9.93 -32.53
N LEU A 217 45.45 11.18 -32.09
CA LEU A 217 44.18 11.76 -31.64
C LEU A 217 43.18 11.94 -32.79
N ILE A 218 43.65 12.32 -33.98
CA ILE A 218 42.79 12.41 -35.18
C ILE A 218 42.32 11.02 -35.61
N LEU A 219 43.20 10.02 -35.59
CA LEU A 219 42.85 8.62 -35.87
C LEU A 219 41.87 8.05 -34.83
N ASN A 220 42.05 8.36 -33.55
CA ASN A 220 41.12 7.94 -32.49
C ASN A 220 39.77 8.67 -32.61
N ARG A 221 39.75 9.94 -33.02
CA ARG A 221 38.51 10.68 -33.28
C ARG A 221 37.78 10.13 -34.51
N GLN A 222 38.50 9.76 -35.56
CA GLN A 222 37.92 9.09 -36.74
C GLN A 222 37.40 7.69 -36.39
N LYS A 223 38.12 6.90 -35.60
CA LYS A 223 37.62 5.62 -35.06
C LYS A 223 36.40 5.78 -34.17
N ASN A 224 36.36 6.80 -33.32
CA ASN A 224 35.21 7.07 -32.46
C ASN A 224 34.00 7.57 -33.26
N LEU A 225 34.21 8.30 -34.36
CA LEU A 225 33.15 8.70 -35.30
C LEU A 225 32.62 7.49 -36.09
N GLU A 226 33.50 6.65 -36.64
CA GLU A 226 33.11 5.41 -37.32
C GLU A 226 32.42 4.40 -36.37
N MET A 227 32.77 4.40 -35.09
CA MET A 227 32.15 3.53 -34.07
C MET A 227 30.86 4.14 -33.48
N SER A 228 30.63 5.44 -33.67
CA SER A 228 29.40 6.15 -33.31
C SER A 228 28.32 6.01 -34.39
N GLU A 229 28.67 5.91 -35.67
CA GLU A 229 27.70 5.74 -36.77
C GLU A 229 26.98 4.38 -36.77
N TYR A 230 27.46 3.40 -35.99
CA TYR A 230 26.87 2.06 -35.86
C TYR A 230 26.13 1.81 -34.54
N ARG A 231 26.02 2.79 -33.65
CA ARG A 231 25.11 2.69 -32.50
C ARG A 231 23.74 3.17 -32.96
N GLU A 232 22.81 2.23 -33.18
CA GLU A 232 21.39 2.57 -33.27
C GLU A 232 21.04 3.41 -32.04
N THR A 233 20.55 4.63 -32.25
CA THR A 233 20.09 5.50 -31.17
C THR A 233 18.93 4.79 -30.49
N ARG A 234 19.07 4.53 -29.19
CA ARG A 234 18.00 3.91 -28.43
C ARG A 234 16.91 4.95 -28.22
N LEU A 235 15.66 4.51 -28.08
CA LEU A 235 14.56 5.42 -27.76
C LEU A 235 14.80 6.17 -26.44
N GLU A 236 15.54 5.56 -25.51
CA GLU A 236 16.03 6.16 -24.26
C GLU A 236 16.96 7.38 -24.46
N ASP A 237 17.67 7.45 -25.59
CA ASP A 237 18.61 8.53 -25.89
C ASP A 237 17.90 9.74 -26.53
N GLU A 238 16.71 9.52 -27.12
CA GLU A 238 15.95 10.54 -27.87
C GLU A 238 14.77 11.12 -27.08
N PHE A 239 14.26 10.41 -26.08
CA PHE A 239 13.05 10.81 -25.34
C PHE A 239 13.27 10.85 -23.83
N GLU A 240 12.55 11.75 -23.15
CA GLU A 240 12.54 11.80 -21.70
C GLU A 240 11.90 10.52 -21.10
N PRO A 241 12.40 10.00 -19.97
CA PRO A 241 11.88 8.78 -19.35
C PRO A 241 10.38 8.81 -19.05
N ILE A 242 9.82 9.98 -18.74
CA ILE A 242 8.40 10.16 -18.46
C ILE A 242 7.57 9.87 -19.72
N VAL A 243 7.97 10.45 -20.87
CA VAL A 243 7.28 10.25 -22.16
C VAL A 243 7.34 8.79 -22.59
N LEU A 244 8.47 8.12 -22.33
CA LEU A 244 8.61 6.69 -22.59
C LEU A 244 7.67 5.88 -21.70
N SER A 245 7.59 6.18 -20.40
CA SER A 245 6.69 5.48 -19.48
C SER A 245 5.20 5.69 -19.80
N GLU A 246 4.78 6.91 -20.16
CA GLU A 246 3.39 7.21 -20.53
C GLU A 246 2.96 6.49 -21.81
N LYS A 247 3.90 6.27 -22.74
CA LYS A 247 3.65 5.56 -23.99
C LYS A 247 3.92 4.06 -23.92
N TYR A 248 4.27 3.54 -22.74
CA TYR A 248 4.69 2.15 -22.53
C TYR A 248 5.86 1.76 -23.46
N MET A 249 6.86 2.63 -23.65
CA MET A 249 8.00 2.41 -24.55
C MET A 249 9.32 2.27 -23.78
N THR A 250 9.26 1.80 -22.54
CA THR A 250 10.46 1.52 -21.74
C THR A 250 11.05 0.15 -22.07
N GLU A 251 12.32 -0.10 -21.71
CA GLU A 251 12.93 -1.42 -21.84
C GLU A 251 12.13 -2.52 -21.11
N GLN A 252 11.44 -2.16 -20.02
CA GLN A 252 10.58 -3.08 -19.27
C GLN A 252 9.30 -3.43 -20.06
N ASP A 253 8.69 -2.45 -20.73
CA ASP A 253 7.50 -2.68 -21.55
C ASP A 253 7.82 -3.54 -22.77
N ASP A 254 8.99 -3.33 -23.38
CA ASP A 254 9.47 -4.16 -24.50
C ASP A 254 9.70 -5.61 -24.06
N GLN A 255 10.26 -5.83 -22.86
CA GLN A 255 10.34 -7.18 -22.28
C GLN A 255 8.97 -7.81 -22.08
N ILE A 256 7.98 -7.04 -21.60
CA ILE A 256 6.61 -7.54 -21.42
C ILE A 256 5.99 -7.96 -22.76
N ARG A 257 6.24 -7.20 -23.83
CA ARG A 257 5.76 -7.50 -25.20
C ARG A 257 6.43 -8.72 -25.82
N GLU A 258 7.71 -8.93 -25.56
CA GLU A 258 8.50 -10.00 -26.13
C GLU A 258 8.22 -11.36 -25.48
N LEU A 259 7.87 -11.38 -24.19
CA LEU A 259 7.61 -12.60 -23.44
C LEU A 259 6.21 -13.16 -23.71
N ASP A 260 6.14 -14.44 -24.10
CA ASP A 260 4.90 -15.19 -24.33
C ASP A 260 4.28 -15.69 -23.01
N ILE A 261 3.94 -14.74 -22.13
CA ILE A 261 3.30 -14.96 -20.82
C ILE A 261 2.22 -13.89 -20.65
N PRO A 262 1.03 -14.20 -20.08
CA PRO A 262 0.02 -13.18 -19.82
C PRO A 262 0.58 -12.00 -19.00
N GLU A 263 0.34 -10.77 -19.44
CA GLU A 263 0.85 -9.53 -18.82
C GLU A 263 0.58 -9.47 -17.31
N ARG A 264 -0.63 -9.85 -16.86
CA ARG A 264 -1.00 -9.93 -15.43
C ARG A 264 -0.07 -10.81 -14.61
N MET A 265 0.41 -11.90 -15.20
CA MET A 265 1.33 -12.81 -14.53
C MET A 265 2.74 -12.22 -14.50
N GLN A 266 3.19 -11.59 -15.59
CA GLN A 266 4.49 -10.93 -15.65
C GLN A 266 4.63 -9.83 -14.58
N ILE A 267 3.63 -8.94 -14.48
CA ILE A 267 3.58 -7.89 -13.45
C ILE A 267 3.58 -8.48 -12.04
N SER A 268 2.82 -9.57 -11.83
CA SER A 268 2.82 -10.26 -10.54
C SER A 268 4.19 -10.83 -10.20
N GLU A 269 4.82 -11.53 -11.14
CA GLU A 269 6.11 -12.22 -10.97
C GLU A 269 7.28 -11.26 -10.69
N GLU A 270 7.22 -10.00 -11.15
CA GLU A 270 8.18 -8.97 -10.76
C GLU A 270 8.22 -8.78 -9.23
N SER A 271 7.05 -8.76 -8.60
CA SER A 271 6.91 -8.60 -7.15
C SER A 271 7.13 -9.92 -6.39
N THR A 272 6.53 -11.01 -6.84
CA THR A 272 6.51 -12.31 -6.14
C THR A 272 7.76 -13.15 -6.39
N GLY A 273 8.44 -12.92 -7.51
CA GLY A 273 9.37 -13.88 -8.10
C GLY A 273 8.63 -14.95 -8.92
N ALA A 274 9.41 -15.73 -9.68
CA ALA A 274 8.88 -16.81 -10.50
C ALA A 274 8.28 -17.94 -9.63
N PRO A 275 7.11 -18.49 -9.99
CA PRO A 275 6.52 -19.59 -9.26
C PRO A 275 7.33 -20.88 -9.38
N PRO A 276 7.23 -21.78 -8.39
CA PRO A 276 7.85 -23.09 -8.47
C PRO A 276 7.22 -23.92 -9.59
N LEU A 277 8.03 -24.78 -10.21
CA LEU A 277 7.59 -25.67 -11.29
C LEU A 277 7.60 -27.14 -10.87
N ASP A 278 8.04 -27.44 -9.65
CA ASP A 278 8.15 -28.79 -9.13
C ASP A 278 6.86 -29.23 -8.43
N GLY A 279 6.46 -30.48 -8.67
CA GLY A 279 5.22 -31.02 -8.11
C GLY A 279 5.20 -31.11 -6.57
N SER A 280 6.36 -31.21 -5.92
CA SER A 280 6.46 -31.17 -4.45
C SER A 280 6.05 -29.81 -3.89
N SER A 281 6.60 -28.73 -4.46
CA SER A 281 6.31 -27.36 -4.04
C SER A 281 4.85 -26.98 -4.33
N ILE A 282 4.31 -27.41 -5.47
CA ILE A 282 2.88 -27.23 -5.79
C ILE A 282 1.99 -27.98 -4.76
N ASP A 283 2.39 -29.18 -4.34
CA ASP A 283 1.65 -29.90 -3.28
C ASP A 283 1.72 -29.16 -1.94
N GLU A 284 2.90 -28.66 -1.54
CA GLU A 284 3.06 -27.85 -0.33
C GLU A 284 2.23 -26.57 -0.36
N GLU A 285 2.23 -25.86 -1.49
CA GLU A 285 1.40 -24.68 -1.71
C GLU A 285 -0.09 -25.03 -1.63
N SER A 286 -0.54 -26.08 -2.32
CA SER A 286 -1.95 -26.48 -2.28
C SER A 286 -2.41 -26.82 -0.86
N GLN A 287 -1.58 -27.51 -0.06
CA GLN A 287 -1.85 -27.77 1.35
C GLN A 287 -1.93 -26.48 2.16
N TRP A 288 -1.03 -25.53 1.89
CA TRP A 288 -1.06 -24.23 2.53
C TRP A 288 -2.34 -23.46 2.19
N ILE A 289 -2.75 -23.42 0.93
CA ILE A 289 -3.98 -22.78 0.45
C ILE A 289 -5.20 -23.39 1.15
N VAL A 290 -5.30 -24.72 1.19
CA VAL A 290 -6.39 -25.42 1.89
C VAL A 290 -6.44 -25.02 3.37
N ASN A 291 -5.29 -24.95 4.05
CA ASN A 291 -5.21 -24.49 5.43
C ASN A 291 -5.64 -23.02 5.59
N GLN A 292 -5.28 -22.13 4.64
CA GLN A 292 -5.73 -20.74 4.67
C GLN A 292 -7.24 -20.61 4.50
N LEU A 293 -7.83 -21.38 3.58
CA LEU A 293 -9.27 -21.42 3.37
C LEU A 293 -10.00 -21.94 4.62
N GLY A 294 -9.48 -23.01 5.23
CA GLY A 294 -9.99 -23.59 6.48
C GLY A 294 -9.84 -22.66 7.70
N ASN A 295 -8.85 -21.77 7.70
CA ASN A 295 -8.66 -20.77 8.77
C ASN A 295 -9.44 -19.46 8.54
N GLY A 296 -10.27 -19.40 7.49
CA GLY A 296 -11.09 -18.21 7.21
C GLY A 296 -10.31 -17.03 6.62
N ALA A 297 -9.16 -17.27 5.97
CA ALA A 297 -8.43 -16.24 5.24
C ALA A 297 -9.29 -15.59 4.13
N VAL A 298 -10.27 -16.35 3.61
CA VAL A 298 -11.30 -15.89 2.69
C VAL A 298 -12.67 -16.06 3.36
N PRO A 299 -13.16 -15.07 4.14
CA PRO A 299 -14.30 -15.25 5.03
C PRO A 299 -15.59 -15.70 4.35
N TRP A 300 -15.84 -15.26 3.10
CA TRP A 300 -17.05 -15.62 2.35
C TRP A 300 -17.04 -17.08 1.87
N ILE A 301 -15.86 -17.70 1.68
CA ILE A 301 -15.73 -19.13 1.41
C ILE A 301 -15.96 -19.92 2.72
N TYR A 302 -15.35 -19.47 3.81
CA TYR A 302 -15.38 -20.16 5.11
C TYR A 302 -16.76 -20.17 5.77
N LYS A 303 -17.51 -19.05 5.77
CA LYS A 303 -18.83 -18.94 6.44
C LYS A 303 -19.87 -19.96 5.96
N LYS A 304 -19.76 -20.50 4.73
CA LYS A 304 -20.66 -21.56 4.26
C LYS A 304 -20.34 -22.94 4.84
N VAL A 305 -19.09 -23.22 5.19
CA VAL A 305 -18.68 -24.50 5.79
C VAL A 305 -19.31 -24.66 7.17
N SER A 306 -19.33 -23.59 7.97
CA SER A 306 -19.86 -23.61 9.35
C SER A 306 -21.39 -23.66 9.45
N ASN A 307 -22.13 -23.34 8.39
CA ASN A 307 -23.60 -23.37 8.37
C ASN A 307 -24.20 -24.72 7.95
N SER A 308 -23.37 -25.69 7.54
CA SER A 308 -23.80 -27.06 7.23
C SER A 308 -23.98 -27.86 8.53
N GLN A 309 -25.22 -27.98 8.98
CA GLN A 309 -25.63 -28.53 10.28
C GLN A 309 -25.40 -30.04 10.52
N ASN A 310 -24.45 -30.69 9.85
CA ASN A 310 -24.14 -32.11 10.07
C ASN A 310 -22.69 -32.33 10.51
N ASN A 311 -22.52 -32.93 11.69
CA ASN A 311 -21.26 -33.35 12.31
C ASN A 311 -20.56 -34.50 11.56
N GLU A 312 -20.36 -34.39 10.25
CA GLU A 312 -19.41 -35.20 9.48
C GLU A 312 -18.29 -34.26 9.01
N LYS A 313 -17.07 -34.52 9.50
CA LYS A 313 -15.79 -33.84 9.25
C LYS A 313 -15.79 -32.76 8.14
N ASP A 314 -15.56 -31.52 8.55
CA ASP A 314 -14.62 -30.49 8.02
C ASP A 314 -14.13 -30.55 6.55
N ASP A 315 -14.90 -31.05 5.59
CA ASP A 315 -14.49 -31.00 4.19
C ASP A 315 -14.92 -29.66 3.58
N LEU A 316 -13.93 -28.81 3.28
CA LEU A 316 -14.12 -27.64 2.43
C LEU A 316 -14.83 -28.07 1.14
N PRO A 317 -15.75 -27.25 0.58
CA PRO A 317 -16.44 -27.57 -0.67
C PRO A 317 -15.51 -27.59 -1.90
N ILE A 318 -14.22 -27.34 -1.69
CA ILE A 318 -13.17 -27.23 -2.69
C ILE A 318 -12.28 -28.46 -2.56
N ASP A 319 -12.11 -29.17 -3.68
CA ASP A 319 -11.21 -30.31 -3.75
C ASP A 319 -9.75 -29.84 -3.83
N LYS A 320 -8.87 -30.46 -3.04
CA LYS A 320 -7.43 -30.18 -3.07
C LYS A 320 -6.85 -30.53 -4.44
N ASP A 321 -7.31 -31.61 -5.07
CA ASP A 321 -6.81 -32.05 -6.36
C ASP A 321 -7.10 -30.99 -7.45
N ASP A 322 -8.26 -30.35 -7.40
CA ASP A 322 -8.60 -29.25 -8.32
C ASP A 322 -7.72 -28.00 -8.08
N ILE A 323 -7.31 -27.72 -6.83
CA ILE A 323 -6.33 -26.65 -6.55
C ILE A 323 -4.98 -26.97 -7.18
N ILE A 324 -4.49 -28.21 -7.04
CA ILE A 324 -3.24 -28.65 -7.66
C ILE A 324 -3.33 -28.49 -9.19
N ARG A 325 -4.43 -28.94 -9.81
CA ARG A 325 -4.66 -28.75 -11.25
C ARG A 325 -4.66 -27.28 -11.66
N PHE A 326 -5.30 -26.41 -10.89
CA PHE A 326 -5.27 -24.98 -11.13
C PHE A 326 -3.84 -24.42 -11.09
N LEU A 327 -3.05 -24.77 -10.09
CA LEU A 327 -1.66 -24.33 -9.96
C LEU A 327 -0.79 -24.87 -11.12
N GLU A 328 -0.98 -26.12 -11.55
CA GLU A 328 -0.31 -26.67 -12.74
C GLU A 328 -0.64 -25.87 -14.01
N LEU A 329 -1.91 -25.53 -14.22
CA LEU A 329 -2.37 -24.74 -15.37
C LEU A 329 -1.84 -23.30 -15.31
N HIS A 330 -1.82 -22.69 -14.13
CA HIS A 330 -1.39 -21.31 -13.94
C HIS A 330 0.15 -21.19 -13.94
N HIS A 331 0.87 -21.94 -13.12
CA HIS A 331 2.33 -21.82 -12.97
C HIS A 331 3.13 -22.41 -14.13
N VAL A 332 2.77 -23.62 -14.57
CA VAL A 332 3.55 -24.38 -15.57
C VAL A 332 3.10 -24.04 -16.98
N GLN A 333 1.79 -24.06 -17.23
CA GLN A 333 1.25 -23.80 -18.58
C GLN A 333 1.03 -22.30 -18.87
N LYS A 334 1.21 -21.43 -17.87
CA LYS A 334 1.03 -19.97 -17.98
C LYS A 334 -0.34 -19.58 -18.56
N LEU A 335 -1.38 -20.33 -18.18
CA LEU A 335 -2.75 -20.07 -18.59
C LEU A 335 -3.42 -19.07 -17.64
N ASP A 336 -4.08 -18.07 -18.24
CA ASP A 336 -4.80 -17.05 -17.49
C ASP A 336 -6.16 -17.57 -16.98
N ILE A 337 -6.66 -16.97 -15.91
CA ILE A 337 -7.86 -17.42 -15.19
C ILE A 337 -9.10 -17.48 -16.11
N PRO A 338 -9.41 -16.49 -16.97
CA PRO A 338 -10.54 -16.58 -17.88
C PRO A 338 -10.42 -17.75 -18.86
N PHE A 339 -9.20 -18.07 -19.31
CA PHE A 339 -8.96 -19.19 -20.22
C PHE A 339 -9.19 -20.53 -19.50
N ILE A 340 -8.63 -20.70 -18.30
CA ILE A 340 -8.85 -21.88 -17.45
C ILE A 340 -10.36 -22.06 -17.21
N ALA A 341 -11.02 -20.98 -16.76
CA ALA A 341 -12.43 -20.99 -16.44
C ALA A 341 -13.34 -21.24 -17.65
N MET A 342 -12.89 -20.98 -18.88
CA MET A 342 -13.67 -21.17 -20.10
C MET A 342 -13.43 -22.52 -20.77
N TYR A 343 -12.17 -22.96 -20.84
CA TYR A 343 -11.71 -24.06 -21.68
C TYR A 343 -11.08 -25.26 -20.94
N ARG A 344 -10.87 -25.15 -19.62
CA ARG A 344 -10.31 -26.21 -18.75
C ARG A 344 -11.23 -26.52 -17.57
N LYS A 345 -12.53 -26.33 -17.74
CA LYS A 345 -13.53 -26.43 -16.67
C LYS A 345 -13.56 -27.81 -16.01
N GLU A 346 -13.38 -28.83 -16.84
CA GLU A 346 -13.33 -30.24 -16.47
C GLU A 346 -12.19 -30.60 -15.51
N GLU A 347 -11.14 -29.78 -15.46
CA GLU A 347 -9.96 -30.01 -14.61
C GLU A 347 -10.04 -29.31 -13.26
N CYS A 348 -11.05 -28.44 -13.05
CA CYS A 348 -11.16 -27.58 -11.87
C CYS A 348 -12.64 -27.42 -11.44
N LEU A 349 -13.43 -28.48 -11.46
CA LEU A 349 -14.89 -28.41 -11.33
C LEU A 349 -15.35 -27.86 -9.97
N SER A 350 -14.69 -28.21 -8.87
CA SER A 350 -15.03 -27.70 -7.54
C SER A 350 -14.78 -26.19 -7.41
N LEU A 351 -13.82 -25.65 -8.16
CA LEU A 351 -13.43 -24.23 -8.15
C LEU A 351 -14.39 -23.34 -8.94
N LEU A 352 -15.25 -23.93 -9.78
CA LEU A 352 -16.17 -23.20 -10.65
C LEU A 352 -17.61 -23.16 -10.12
N LYS A 353 -17.87 -23.81 -8.98
CA LYS A 353 -19.18 -23.79 -8.32
C LYS A 353 -19.43 -22.41 -7.71
N ASP A 354 -20.63 -21.87 -7.93
CA ASP A 354 -21.03 -20.60 -7.32
C ASP A 354 -21.39 -20.84 -5.84
N LEU A 355 -20.46 -20.49 -4.96
CA LEU A 355 -20.61 -20.67 -3.52
C LEU A 355 -21.59 -19.66 -2.91
N GLU A 356 -22.15 -18.68 -3.63
CA GLU A 356 -23.12 -17.73 -3.07
C GLU A 356 -24.58 -18.04 -3.44
N GLN A 357 -24.84 -18.83 -4.48
CA GLN A 357 -26.21 -19.17 -4.87
C GLN A 357 -26.80 -20.30 -3.99
N PRO A 358 -28.06 -20.18 -3.53
CA PRO A 358 -28.77 -21.31 -2.92
C PRO A 358 -29.18 -22.32 -4.01
N GLU A 359 -28.97 -23.61 -3.75
CA GLU A 359 -29.25 -24.73 -4.69
C GLU A 359 -30.74 -24.89 -5.09
N ALA A 360 -31.62 -24.00 -4.63
CA ALA A 360 -33.08 -24.09 -4.78
C ALA A 360 -33.66 -23.10 -5.80
N SER A 361 -32.92 -22.69 -6.83
CA SER A 361 -33.53 -22.01 -7.97
C SER A 361 -33.50 -22.92 -9.20
N ASP A 362 -34.68 -23.37 -9.62
CA ASP A 362 -34.92 -24.20 -10.80
C ASP A 362 -34.03 -23.75 -11.98
N GLU A 363 -33.16 -24.65 -12.44
CA GLU A 363 -32.16 -24.40 -13.50
C GLU A 363 -32.78 -24.12 -14.88
N ASN A 364 -34.11 -24.14 -15.02
CA ASN A 364 -34.76 -24.31 -16.32
C ASN A 364 -35.21 -23.01 -17.01
N ASP A 365 -35.05 -21.82 -16.39
CA ASP A 365 -35.57 -20.56 -16.95
C ASP A 365 -34.65 -19.33 -16.80
N LYS A 366 -33.40 -19.49 -16.37
CA LYS A 366 -32.46 -18.36 -16.30
C LYS A 366 -31.58 -18.32 -17.55
N THR A 367 -31.62 -17.21 -18.27
CA THR A 367 -30.62 -16.83 -19.27
C THR A 367 -29.21 -17.08 -18.70
N PRO A 368 -28.26 -17.66 -19.46
CA PRO A 368 -26.92 -17.94 -18.96
C PRO A 368 -26.27 -16.64 -18.49
N THR A 369 -26.21 -16.44 -17.17
CA THR A 369 -25.60 -15.25 -16.57
C THR A 369 -24.08 -15.40 -16.60
N LEU A 370 -23.37 -14.33 -17.00
CA LEU A 370 -21.91 -14.27 -16.92
C LEU A 370 -21.48 -14.56 -15.47
N LYS A 371 -20.60 -15.55 -15.28
CA LYS A 371 -20.17 -15.98 -13.95
C LYS A 371 -18.91 -15.23 -13.54
N TRP A 372 -18.94 -14.62 -12.36
CA TRP A 372 -17.74 -14.13 -11.71
C TRP A 372 -17.06 -15.32 -11.03
N HIS A 373 -15.98 -15.83 -11.61
CA HIS A 373 -15.22 -16.99 -11.11
C HIS A 373 -14.39 -16.64 -9.85
N LYS A 374 -15.05 -16.16 -8.80
CA LYS A 374 -14.45 -15.59 -7.57
C LYS A 374 -13.43 -16.50 -6.89
N VAL A 375 -13.68 -17.81 -6.89
CA VAL A 375 -12.79 -18.78 -6.22
C VAL A 375 -11.43 -18.83 -6.91
N LEU A 376 -11.37 -18.83 -8.25
CA LEU A 376 -10.11 -18.84 -8.98
C LEU A 376 -9.27 -17.57 -8.71
N TRP A 377 -9.91 -16.41 -8.66
CA TRP A 377 -9.24 -15.16 -8.29
C TRP A 377 -8.76 -15.17 -6.84
N ALA A 378 -9.57 -15.69 -5.91
CA ALA A 378 -9.15 -15.85 -4.52
C ALA A 378 -7.97 -16.83 -4.35
N LEU A 379 -7.92 -17.90 -5.17
CA LEU A 379 -6.78 -18.81 -5.21
C LEU A 379 -5.52 -18.12 -5.73
N GLN A 380 -5.63 -17.30 -6.79
CA GLN A 380 -4.50 -16.51 -7.28
C GLN A 380 -3.98 -15.51 -6.22
N ASP A 381 -4.86 -14.89 -5.45
CA ASP A 381 -4.44 -14.00 -4.36
C ASP A 381 -3.73 -14.77 -3.23
N LEU A 382 -4.12 -16.03 -2.98
CA LEU A 382 -3.45 -16.90 -2.02
C LEU A 382 -2.10 -17.40 -2.55
N ASP A 383 -2.01 -17.78 -3.83
CA ASP A 383 -0.77 -18.11 -4.54
C ASP A 383 0.25 -16.97 -4.40
N LYS A 384 -0.14 -15.73 -4.75
CA LYS A 384 0.73 -14.54 -4.57
C LYS A 384 1.24 -14.39 -3.14
N LYS A 385 0.38 -14.59 -2.13
CA LYS A 385 0.77 -14.53 -0.71
C LYS A 385 1.74 -15.64 -0.33
N TRP A 386 1.53 -16.84 -0.84
CA TRP A 386 2.43 -17.96 -0.63
C TRP A 386 3.81 -17.70 -1.25
N LEU A 387 3.86 -17.22 -2.50
CA LEU A 387 5.11 -16.85 -3.17
C LEU A 387 5.88 -15.77 -2.42
N LEU A 388 5.21 -14.70 -1.97
CA LEU A 388 5.82 -13.66 -1.14
C LEU A 388 6.36 -14.22 0.18
N LEU A 389 5.62 -15.13 0.82
CA LEU A 389 6.06 -15.81 2.03
C LEU A 389 7.32 -16.65 1.77
N GLN A 390 7.39 -17.39 0.66
CA GLN A 390 8.57 -18.19 0.31
C GLN A 390 9.77 -17.32 -0.05
N LYS A 391 9.56 -16.23 -0.79
CA LYS A 391 10.59 -15.23 -1.09
C LYS A 391 11.15 -14.62 0.19
N ARG A 392 10.29 -14.28 1.15
CA ARG A 392 10.71 -13.79 2.47
C ARG A 392 11.47 -14.85 3.26
N LYS A 393 10.98 -16.08 3.26
CA LYS A 393 11.63 -17.20 3.95
C LYS A 393 13.05 -17.47 3.44
N SER A 394 13.21 -17.56 2.13
CA SER A 394 14.50 -17.80 1.47
C SER A 394 15.48 -16.64 1.72
N ALA A 395 15.01 -15.40 1.70
CA ALA A 395 15.81 -14.22 2.02
C ALA A 395 16.32 -14.24 3.48
N LEU A 396 15.44 -14.52 4.44
CA LEU A 396 15.79 -14.62 5.86
C LEU A 396 16.72 -15.81 6.14
N GLN A 397 16.46 -16.98 5.54
CA GLN A 397 17.32 -18.14 5.67
C GLN A 397 18.74 -17.86 5.15
N SER A 398 18.85 -17.13 4.03
CA SER A 398 20.14 -16.69 3.49
C SER A 398 20.84 -15.71 4.43
N TYR A 399 20.10 -14.76 5.00
CA TYR A 399 20.61 -13.81 5.99
C TYR A 399 21.12 -14.51 7.26
N TYR A 400 20.33 -15.43 7.82
CA TYR A 400 20.71 -16.20 9.01
C TYR A 400 21.92 -17.09 8.75
N SER A 401 22.00 -17.73 7.59
CA SER A 401 23.13 -18.58 7.22
C SER A 401 24.43 -17.77 7.13
N LYS A 402 24.40 -16.59 6.51
CA LYS A 402 25.55 -15.67 6.47
C LYS A 402 25.98 -15.23 7.87
N ARG A 403 25.03 -14.80 8.71
CA ARG A 403 25.31 -14.42 10.11
C ARG A 403 25.86 -15.58 10.93
N PHE A 404 25.36 -16.80 10.68
CA PHE A 404 25.86 -18.01 11.32
C PHE A 404 27.32 -18.30 10.96
N GLU A 405 27.69 -18.18 9.69
CA GLU A 405 29.08 -18.38 9.24
C GLU A 405 30.06 -17.37 9.86
N GLU A 406 29.61 -16.14 10.11
CA GLU A 406 30.41 -15.11 10.75
C GLU A 406 30.58 -15.32 12.26
N GLU A 407 29.51 -15.73 12.94
CA GLU A 407 29.50 -15.90 14.40
C GLU A 407 30.09 -17.26 14.83
N SER A 408 29.94 -18.32 14.03
CA SER A 408 30.60 -19.61 14.27
C SER A 408 32.13 -19.49 14.32
N ARG A 409 32.70 -18.50 13.64
CA ARG A 409 34.14 -18.15 13.73
C ARG A 409 34.54 -17.55 15.09
N ARG A 410 33.57 -17.13 15.93
CA ARG A 410 33.79 -16.44 17.21
C ARG A 410 33.54 -17.30 18.45
N VAL A 411 33.19 -18.58 18.29
CA VAL A 411 33.00 -19.58 19.35
C VAL A 411 31.99 -19.11 20.41
N TYR A 412 30.69 -19.23 20.12
CA TYR A 412 29.62 -19.36 21.13
C TYR A 412 28.42 -20.16 20.59
N ASP A 413 27.94 -21.08 21.43
CA ASP A 413 26.65 -21.81 21.46
C ASP A 413 25.99 -22.25 20.13
N GLU A 414 26.51 -23.31 19.51
CA GLU A 414 25.89 -24.01 18.35
C GLU A 414 24.43 -24.47 18.62
N THR A 415 24.06 -24.67 19.89
CA THR A 415 22.77 -25.24 20.30
C THR A 415 21.59 -24.26 20.16
N ARG A 416 21.74 -22.99 20.56
CA ARG A 416 20.70 -21.94 20.38
C ARG A 416 20.46 -21.63 18.90
N LEU A 417 21.50 -21.73 18.08
CA LEU A 417 21.48 -21.41 16.65
C LEU A 417 20.77 -22.50 15.82
N ASN A 418 20.99 -23.78 16.12
CA ASN A 418 20.30 -24.89 15.43
C ASN A 418 18.80 -24.96 15.77
N LEU A 419 18.41 -24.58 16.98
CA LEU A 419 17.00 -24.52 17.39
C LEU A 419 16.22 -23.46 16.59
N ASN A 420 16.81 -22.27 16.35
CA ASN A 420 16.17 -21.21 15.55
C ASN A 420 15.99 -21.63 14.09
N ARG A 421 16.92 -22.41 13.52
CA ARG A 421 16.80 -22.97 12.16
C ARG A 421 15.60 -23.93 12.04
N GLN A 422 15.47 -24.88 12.97
CA GLN A 422 14.36 -25.84 12.98
C GLN A 422 13.00 -25.18 13.26
N LEU A 423 12.95 -24.16 14.12
CA LEU A 423 11.72 -23.42 14.39
C LEU A 423 11.21 -22.69 13.15
N PHE A 424 12.11 -22.20 12.28
CA PHE A 424 11.79 -21.45 11.07
C PHE A 424 11.18 -22.31 9.96
N GLU A 425 11.75 -23.50 9.70
CA GLU A 425 11.29 -24.43 8.67
C GLU A 425 9.83 -24.88 8.88
N SER A 426 9.37 -24.89 10.14
CA SER A 426 8.01 -25.31 10.49
C SER A 426 6.93 -24.21 10.41
N LYS A 427 7.29 -22.93 10.21
CA LYS A 427 6.31 -21.81 10.29
C LYS A 427 5.52 -21.64 9.00
N GLN A 428 4.22 -21.42 9.13
CA GLN A 428 3.29 -21.42 7.99
C GLN A 428 2.61 -20.05 7.76
N SER A 429 2.82 -19.08 8.64
CA SER A 429 2.25 -17.73 8.51
C SER A 429 3.34 -16.66 8.51
N GLU A 430 3.11 -15.57 7.76
CA GLU A 430 3.97 -14.38 7.76
C GLU A 430 4.22 -13.85 9.18
N ARG A 431 3.20 -13.83 10.04
CA ARG A 431 3.35 -13.34 11.43
C ARG A 431 4.27 -14.22 12.27
N GLU A 432 4.24 -15.54 12.04
CA GLU A 432 5.14 -16.46 12.73
C GLU A 432 6.58 -16.29 12.25
N VAL A 433 6.78 -15.97 10.97
CA VAL A 433 8.10 -15.63 10.41
C VAL A 433 8.62 -14.33 11.04
N ASP A 434 7.76 -13.32 11.21
CA ASP A 434 8.11 -12.05 11.85
C ASP A 434 8.47 -12.20 13.33
N ASP A 435 7.73 -13.05 14.05
CA ASP A 435 8.03 -13.36 15.45
C ASP A 435 9.41 -14.04 15.58
N VAL A 436 9.74 -14.97 14.68
CA VAL A 436 11.06 -15.64 14.65
C VAL A 436 12.16 -14.66 14.28
N ASP A 437 11.93 -13.78 13.29
CA ASP A 437 12.90 -12.77 12.89
C ASP A 437 13.14 -11.74 14.01
N SER A 438 12.09 -11.34 14.71
CA SER A 438 12.19 -10.47 15.89
C SER A 438 13.04 -11.10 16.99
N LYS A 439 12.83 -12.39 17.29
CA LYS A 439 13.66 -13.15 18.25
C LYS A 439 15.11 -13.26 17.77
N PHE A 440 15.34 -13.51 16.49
CA PHE A 440 16.68 -13.57 15.92
C PHE A 440 17.40 -12.23 16.06
N ASN A 441 16.76 -11.14 15.65
CA ASN A 441 17.31 -9.78 15.70
C ASN A 441 17.50 -9.25 17.13
N LEU A 442 16.78 -9.79 18.12
CA LEU A 442 17.03 -9.49 19.53
C LEU A 442 18.44 -9.94 19.96
N HIS A 443 18.86 -11.13 19.55
CA HIS A 443 20.17 -11.69 19.87
C HIS A 443 21.26 -11.25 18.87
N PHE A 444 20.89 -11.04 17.61
CA PHE A 444 21.79 -10.69 16.50
C PHE A 444 21.33 -9.40 15.81
N PRO A 445 21.40 -8.24 16.47
CA PRO A 445 20.89 -6.99 15.91
C PRO A 445 21.55 -6.64 14.57
N PRO A 446 20.79 -6.04 13.63
CA PRO A 446 21.33 -5.57 12.37
C PRO A 446 22.41 -4.50 12.61
N GLY A 447 23.56 -4.62 11.93
CA GLY A 447 24.68 -3.66 12.02
C GLY A 447 25.76 -3.95 13.09
N GLU A 448 25.63 -5.02 13.89
CA GLU A 448 26.69 -5.43 14.84
C GLU A 448 27.74 -6.38 14.24
N ALA A 449 27.34 -7.24 13.29
CA ALA A 449 28.26 -8.01 12.46
C ALA A 449 28.60 -7.20 11.20
N GLY A 450 29.84 -7.27 10.73
CA GLY A 450 30.42 -6.45 9.66
C GLY A 450 29.87 -6.73 8.25
N VAL A 451 28.60 -7.10 8.14
CA VAL A 451 27.90 -7.55 6.90
C VAL A 451 27.45 -6.37 6.04
N ASP A 452 27.64 -5.13 6.47
CA ASP A 452 27.52 -3.98 5.60
C ASP A 452 28.78 -3.90 4.70
N GLU A 453 28.84 -4.77 3.69
CA GLU A 453 29.66 -4.58 2.48
C GLU A 453 29.06 -3.50 1.55
N GLY A 454 28.03 -2.79 1.99
CA GLY A 454 27.52 -1.59 1.33
C GLY A 454 28.39 -0.37 1.62
N GLN A 455 28.48 0.57 0.66
CA GLN A 455 29.24 1.82 0.80
C GLN A 455 28.84 2.70 2.01
N TYR A 456 27.71 2.40 2.65
CA TYR A 456 27.20 3.12 3.82
C TYR A 456 26.95 2.15 4.97
N LYS A 457 27.63 2.38 6.11
CA LYS A 457 27.37 1.66 7.36
C LYS A 457 26.04 2.14 7.93
N ARG A 458 25.11 1.22 8.19
CA ARG A 458 23.86 1.53 8.88
C ARG A 458 24.13 2.12 10.28
N PRO A 459 23.31 3.08 10.76
CA PRO A 459 23.43 3.58 12.13
C PRO A 459 23.34 2.44 13.15
N LYS A 460 24.32 2.35 14.07
CA LYS A 460 24.30 1.35 15.14
C LYS A 460 23.26 1.74 16.19
N ARG A 461 22.00 1.30 16.04
CA ARG A 461 20.98 1.41 17.09
C ARG A 461 21.32 0.42 18.21
N LYS A 462 21.89 0.91 19.33
CA LYS A 462 22.19 0.09 20.52
C LYS A 462 20.91 -0.06 21.35
N SER A 463 20.30 -1.23 21.33
CA SER A 463 19.20 -1.56 22.25
C SER A 463 19.71 -1.63 23.69
N MET A 464 18.85 -1.30 24.66
CA MET A 464 19.10 -1.54 26.08
C MET A 464 19.43 -3.03 26.32
N TYR A 465 18.73 -3.93 25.64
CA TYR A 465 18.99 -5.37 25.70
C TYR A 465 20.43 -5.74 25.29
N SER A 466 20.91 -5.25 24.14
CA SER A 466 22.30 -5.49 23.67
C SER A 466 23.32 -4.92 24.65
N THR A 467 23.03 -3.77 25.24
CA THR A 467 23.90 -3.12 26.24
C THR A 467 24.00 -3.97 27.52
N PHE A 468 22.88 -4.47 28.02
CA PHE A 468 22.83 -5.32 29.23
C PHE A 468 23.44 -6.71 28.98
N SER A 469 23.21 -7.28 27.79
CA SER A 469 23.83 -8.54 27.37
C SER A 469 25.36 -8.44 27.33
N LYS A 470 25.91 -7.37 26.74
CA LYS A 470 27.36 -7.10 26.73
C LYS A 470 27.95 -6.84 28.11
N ALA A 471 27.15 -6.33 29.04
CA ALA A 471 27.53 -6.15 30.44
C ALA A 471 27.51 -7.47 31.25
N GLY A 472 27.11 -8.60 30.67
CA GLY A 472 27.07 -9.90 31.33
C GLY A 472 25.83 -10.13 32.20
N LEU A 473 24.83 -9.24 32.15
CA LEU A 473 23.61 -9.32 32.97
C LEU A 473 22.68 -10.48 32.57
N TRP A 474 22.92 -11.11 31.42
CA TRP A 474 22.20 -12.29 30.97
C TRP A 474 22.34 -13.47 31.96
N GLU A 475 23.47 -13.57 32.69
CA GLU A 475 23.68 -14.63 33.68
C GLU A 475 22.70 -14.48 34.86
N VAL A 476 22.45 -13.24 35.29
CA VAL A 476 21.42 -12.93 36.31
C VAL A 476 20.03 -13.22 35.74
N ALA A 477 19.77 -12.83 34.49
CA ALA A 477 18.48 -13.05 33.84
C ALA A 477 18.09 -14.55 33.77
N ARG A 478 19.04 -15.44 33.46
CA ARG A 478 18.84 -16.90 33.41
C ARG A 478 18.51 -17.54 34.76
N ARG A 479 18.75 -16.84 35.86
CA ARG A 479 18.51 -17.34 37.22
C ARG A 479 17.12 -17.01 37.75
N PHE A 480 16.38 -16.12 37.08
CA PHE A 480 15.02 -15.79 37.51
C PHE A 480 14.08 -16.99 37.40
N GLY A 481 14.13 -17.80 36.34
CA GLY A 481 13.17 -18.89 36.17
C GLY A 481 13.50 -19.81 35.00
N CYS A 482 12.48 -20.48 34.46
CA CYS A 482 12.62 -21.27 33.25
C CYS A 482 12.96 -20.39 32.05
N SER A 483 13.51 -21.00 30.99
CA SER A 483 13.81 -20.26 29.77
C SER A 483 12.51 -19.83 29.06
N PRO A 484 12.53 -18.75 28.26
CA PRO A 484 11.36 -18.35 27.46
C PRO A 484 10.81 -19.49 26.60
N GLU A 485 11.69 -20.31 26.01
CA GLU A 485 11.31 -21.48 25.21
C GLU A 485 10.56 -22.53 26.05
N GLN A 486 11.02 -22.78 27.27
CA GLN A 486 10.35 -23.70 28.21
C GLN A 486 8.98 -23.15 28.61
N LEU A 487 8.89 -21.88 28.97
CA LEU A 487 7.62 -21.22 29.31
C LEU A 487 6.62 -21.28 28.15
N GLY A 488 7.07 -21.01 26.93
CA GLY A 488 6.23 -21.10 25.74
C GLY A 488 5.73 -22.52 25.44
N LEU A 489 6.57 -23.54 25.66
CA LEU A 489 6.15 -24.94 25.59
C LEU A 489 5.12 -25.29 26.67
N CYS A 490 5.31 -24.83 27.92
CA CYS A 490 4.38 -25.04 29.02
C CYS A 490 3.00 -24.43 28.70
N LEU A 491 2.97 -23.19 28.19
CA LEU A 491 1.73 -22.50 27.79
C LEU A 491 0.99 -23.21 26.65
N THR A 492 1.72 -23.92 25.78
CA THR A 492 1.14 -24.57 24.59
C THR A 492 0.72 -26.03 24.86
N VAL A 493 1.55 -26.81 25.55
CA VAL A 493 1.41 -28.27 25.68
C VAL A 493 0.95 -28.69 27.08
N VAL A 494 0.89 -27.75 28.04
CA VAL A 494 0.56 -28.00 29.45
C VAL A 494 1.49 -29.07 30.03
N ASN A 495 2.74 -28.69 30.29
CA ASN A 495 3.72 -29.54 30.95
C ASN A 495 4.23 -28.82 32.20
N LEU A 496 3.97 -29.37 33.38
CA LEU A 496 4.43 -28.80 34.65
C LEU A 496 5.91 -29.14 34.83
N GLN A 497 6.76 -28.12 34.71
CA GLN A 497 8.18 -28.24 35.03
C GLN A 497 8.44 -27.56 36.38
N GLU A 498 8.96 -28.31 37.34
CA GLU A 498 9.33 -27.76 38.66
C GLU A 498 10.50 -26.78 38.50
N LEU A 499 10.34 -25.57 39.03
CA LEU A 499 11.40 -24.55 39.06
C LEU A 499 12.38 -24.85 40.20
N GLU A 500 13.67 -24.94 39.86
CA GLU A 500 14.74 -25.02 40.87
C GLU A 500 15.11 -23.60 41.35
N ASP A 501 14.75 -23.27 42.60
CA ASP A 501 15.08 -21.97 43.17
C ASP A 501 16.55 -21.86 43.62
N PRO A 502 17.23 -20.74 43.32
CA PRO A 502 18.57 -20.48 43.86
C PRO A 502 18.57 -20.41 45.39
N LYS A 503 19.63 -20.96 45.99
CA LYS A 503 19.83 -20.93 47.46
C LYS A 503 20.16 -19.52 47.97
N GLU A 504 20.82 -18.72 47.15
CA GLU A 504 21.15 -17.32 47.43
C GLU A 504 19.99 -16.38 47.05
N THR A 505 19.91 -15.24 47.73
CA THR A 505 18.89 -14.22 47.47
C THR A 505 19.18 -13.45 46.16
N PRO A 506 18.15 -12.85 45.52
CA PRO A 506 18.35 -12.05 44.31
C PRO A 506 19.40 -10.94 44.49
N GLU A 507 19.41 -10.27 45.64
CA GLU A 507 20.32 -9.17 45.95
C GLU A 507 21.77 -9.65 46.15
N GLU A 508 21.97 -10.79 46.79
CA GLU A 508 23.30 -11.42 46.95
C GLU A 508 23.90 -11.79 45.59
N MET A 509 23.09 -12.35 44.69
CA MET A 509 23.53 -12.67 43.33
C MET A 509 23.84 -11.40 42.54
N ALA A 510 22.95 -10.40 42.58
CA ALA A 510 23.11 -9.15 41.83
C ALA A 510 24.30 -8.31 42.31
N SER A 511 24.69 -8.43 43.58
CA SER A 511 25.87 -7.75 44.13
C SER A 511 27.16 -8.11 43.38
N ASN A 512 27.25 -9.34 42.85
CA ASN A 512 28.40 -9.80 42.07
C ASN A 512 28.54 -9.13 40.69
N PHE A 513 27.49 -8.45 40.22
CA PHE A 513 27.42 -7.81 38.90
C PHE A 513 27.32 -6.28 38.98
N THR A 514 27.55 -5.71 40.15
CA THR A 514 27.66 -4.25 40.31
C THR A 514 28.88 -3.72 39.57
N CYS A 515 28.73 -2.58 38.89
CA CYS A 515 29.81 -1.94 38.14
C CYS A 515 29.59 -0.43 38.09
N ALA A 516 30.53 0.33 37.52
CA ALA A 516 30.42 1.80 37.44
C ALA A 516 29.20 2.33 36.65
N MET A 517 28.44 1.45 35.97
CA MET A 517 27.18 1.80 35.31
C MET A 517 25.94 1.40 36.13
N TYR A 518 26.07 0.49 37.11
CA TYR A 518 25.01 -0.03 37.97
C TYR A 518 25.57 -0.15 39.39
N ASP A 519 25.42 0.90 40.17
CA ASP A 519 26.11 1.06 41.45
C ASP A 519 25.43 0.27 42.58
N THR A 520 24.16 -0.12 42.38
CA THR A 520 23.36 -0.86 43.37
C THR A 520 22.88 -2.22 42.86
N PRO A 521 22.76 -3.24 43.73
CA PRO A 521 22.18 -4.54 43.36
C PRO A 521 20.74 -4.42 42.82
N GLU A 522 20.00 -3.42 43.27
CA GLU A 522 18.63 -3.13 42.84
C GLU A 522 18.55 -2.67 41.38
N GLU A 523 19.51 -1.84 40.94
CA GLU A 523 19.65 -1.41 39.55
C GLU A 523 20.04 -2.56 38.63
N VAL A 524 20.96 -3.42 39.07
CA VAL A 524 21.35 -4.65 38.38
C VAL A 524 20.13 -5.54 38.18
N LEU A 525 19.34 -5.78 39.24
CA LEU A 525 18.10 -6.55 39.17
C LEU A 525 17.09 -5.90 38.21
N LYS A 526 16.93 -4.58 38.25
CA LYS A 526 16.02 -3.87 37.33
C LYS A 526 16.42 -4.07 35.86
N CYS A 527 17.70 -3.98 35.54
CA CYS A 527 18.20 -4.20 34.18
C CYS A 527 18.04 -5.66 33.74
N ALA A 528 18.37 -6.61 34.62
CA ALA A 528 18.21 -8.03 34.35
C ALA A 528 16.72 -8.44 34.21
N ARG A 529 15.81 -7.85 35.00
CA ARG A 529 14.35 -8.04 34.85
C ARG A 529 13.87 -7.53 33.49
N HIS A 530 14.35 -6.37 33.06
CA HIS A 530 14.02 -5.84 31.74
C HIS A 530 14.49 -6.79 30.63
N MET A 531 15.70 -7.36 30.72
CA MET A 531 16.17 -8.37 29.77
C MET A 531 15.23 -9.59 29.73
N ALA A 532 14.91 -10.16 30.89
CA ALA A 532 14.03 -11.32 30.98
C ALA A 532 12.62 -11.03 30.41
N ALA A 533 12.06 -9.85 30.70
CA ALA A 533 10.76 -9.45 30.17
C ALA A 533 10.76 -9.30 28.64
N VAL A 534 11.83 -8.71 28.07
CA VAL A 534 12.00 -8.60 26.62
C VAL A 534 12.15 -9.98 25.98
N GLU A 535 12.98 -10.87 26.55
CA GLU A 535 13.16 -12.24 26.05
C GLU A 535 11.86 -13.03 26.02
N ILE A 536 11.05 -12.96 27.09
CA ILE A 536 9.71 -13.57 27.15
C ILE A 536 8.80 -12.98 26.07
N SER A 537 8.81 -11.65 25.89
CA SER A 537 7.93 -10.97 24.94
C SER A 537 8.26 -11.22 23.47
N CYS A 538 9.50 -11.60 23.18
CA CYS A 538 10.00 -11.91 21.83
C CYS A 538 9.89 -13.39 21.48
N GLU A 539 9.51 -14.27 22.42
CA GLU A 539 9.41 -15.71 22.17
C GLU A 539 8.21 -16.06 21.25
N PRO A 540 8.42 -16.66 20.06
CA PRO A 540 7.34 -16.91 19.11
C PRO A 540 6.19 -17.78 19.63
N SER A 541 6.51 -18.79 20.44
CA SER A 541 5.49 -19.68 21.02
C SER A 541 4.58 -18.92 22.02
N ILE A 542 5.16 -18.09 22.87
CA ILE A 542 4.44 -17.21 23.79
C ILE A 542 3.61 -16.19 23.02
N ARG A 543 4.19 -15.50 22.02
CA ARG A 543 3.48 -14.53 21.18
C ARG A 543 2.29 -15.15 20.48
N LYS A 544 2.44 -16.37 19.93
CA LYS A 544 1.35 -17.12 19.31
C LYS A 544 0.21 -17.42 20.29
N HIS A 545 0.53 -17.87 21.50
CA HIS A 545 -0.47 -18.13 22.55
C HIS A 545 -1.23 -16.87 22.94
N VAL A 546 -0.51 -15.79 23.26
CA VAL A 546 -1.11 -14.51 23.65
C VAL A 546 -1.91 -13.89 22.51
N ARG A 547 -1.43 -13.99 21.27
CA ARG A 547 -2.14 -13.54 20.06
C ARG A 547 -3.49 -14.23 19.91
N SER A 548 -3.54 -15.56 20.02
CA SER A 548 -4.81 -16.30 19.93
C SER A 548 -5.76 -15.80 21.02
N HIS A 549 -5.30 -15.82 22.28
CA HIS A 549 -6.10 -15.39 23.41
C HIS A 549 -6.59 -13.94 23.29
N PHE A 550 -5.75 -13.03 22.76
CA PHE A 550 -6.12 -11.64 22.54
C PHE A 550 -7.13 -11.49 21.40
N LEU A 551 -6.89 -12.11 20.23
CA LEU A 551 -7.78 -11.98 19.08
C LEU A 551 -9.17 -12.61 19.33
N ASP A 552 -9.24 -13.65 20.17
CA ASP A 552 -10.48 -14.34 20.51
C ASP A 552 -11.35 -13.57 21.51
N HIS A 553 -10.74 -12.76 22.38
CA HIS A 553 -11.43 -12.16 23.54
C HIS A 553 -11.34 -10.63 23.63
N ALA A 554 -10.47 -9.98 22.83
CA ALA A 554 -10.36 -8.54 22.84
C ALA A 554 -11.63 -7.87 22.31
N VAL A 555 -11.92 -6.70 22.87
CA VAL A 555 -13.08 -5.90 22.54
C VAL A 555 -12.66 -4.49 22.14
N VAL A 556 -13.37 -3.94 21.17
CA VAL A 556 -13.24 -2.54 20.73
C VAL A 556 -14.28 -1.71 21.47
N SER A 557 -13.88 -0.54 21.96
CA SER A 557 -14.79 0.50 22.44
C SER A 557 -14.41 1.86 21.88
N THR A 558 -15.40 2.69 21.55
CA THR A 558 -15.22 4.06 21.07
C THR A 558 -15.87 5.05 22.04
N CYS A 559 -15.25 6.21 22.19
CA CYS A 559 -15.78 7.34 22.95
C CYS A 559 -15.56 8.62 22.14
N PRO A 560 -16.57 9.51 21.99
CA PRO A 560 -16.37 10.75 21.26
C PRO A 560 -15.42 11.67 22.02
N THR A 561 -14.61 12.42 21.29
CA THR A 561 -13.85 13.55 21.84
C THR A 561 -14.78 14.72 22.12
N ALA A 562 -14.27 15.79 22.74
CA ALA A 562 -15.07 16.99 22.97
C ALA A 562 -15.65 17.54 21.65
N ASP A 563 -14.84 17.52 20.59
CA ASP A 563 -15.21 17.96 19.25
C ASP A 563 -16.15 16.97 18.55
N GLY A 564 -15.83 15.67 18.56
CA GLY A 564 -16.70 14.65 17.98
C GLY A 564 -18.06 14.54 18.67
N ASN A 565 -18.17 14.95 19.93
CA ASN A 565 -19.47 15.00 20.59
C ASN A 565 -20.38 16.10 20.02
N THR A 566 -19.80 17.22 19.57
CA THR A 566 -20.51 18.35 18.95
C THR A 566 -20.73 18.19 17.46
N THR A 567 -19.77 17.63 16.72
CA THR A 567 -19.84 17.50 15.25
C THR A 567 -20.66 16.30 14.80
N ILE A 568 -20.53 15.16 15.48
CA ILE A 568 -21.25 13.93 15.11
C ILE A 568 -22.69 14.03 15.61
N ASP A 569 -23.58 14.51 14.75
CA ASP A 569 -25.02 14.51 14.94
C ASP A 569 -25.68 13.18 14.51
N SER A 570 -27.01 13.15 14.39
CA SER A 570 -27.75 11.94 13.98
C SER A 570 -27.65 11.59 12.50
N PHE A 571 -27.23 12.54 11.65
CA PHE A 571 -27.13 12.36 10.19
C PHE A 571 -25.68 12.24 9.71
N HIS A 572 -24.71 12.51 10.58
CA HIS A 572 -23.29 12.36 10.30
C HIS A 572 -22.93 10.91 9.94
N GLN A 573 -22.01 10.73 9.00
CA GLN A 573 -21.52 9.41 8.56
C GLN A 573 -20.95 8.52 9.69
N PHE A 574 -20.57 9.12 10.82
CA PHE A 574 -19.98 8.43 11.98
C PHE A 574 -20.96 8.20 13.13
N ALA A 575 -22.24 8.57 12.97
CA ALA A 575 -23.25 8.42 14.01
C ALA A 575 -23.33 6.98 14.56
N GLY A 576 -23.22 5.98 13.67
CA GLY A 576 -23.26 4.56 14.02
C GLY A 576 -22.04 4.02 14.78
N VAL A 577 -20.94 4.78 14.85
CA VAL A 577 -19.70 4.36 15.53
C VAL A 577 -19.30 5.28 16.70
N LYS A 578 -20.08 6.33 16.97
CA LYS A 578 -19.85 7.31 18.03
C LYS A 578 -19.75 6.67 19.43
N TRP A 579 -20.63 5.71 19.71
CA TRP A 579 -20.77 5.07 21.02
C TRP A 579 -20.77 3.55 20.92
N LEU A 580 -19.61 2.97 20.71
CA LEU A 580 -19.43 1.53 20.64
C LEU A 580 -18.85 1.02 21.96
N ARG A 581 -19.50 0.03 22.57
CA ARG A 581 -19.06 -0.54 23.86
C ARG A 581 -18.74 -2.01 23.69
N GLU A 582 -17.52 -2.38 24.06
CA GLU A 582 -17.04 -3.75 24.20
C GLU A 582 -17.46 -4.69 23.05
N LYS A 583 -17.39 -4.21 21.79
CA LYS A 583 -17.71 -5.04 20.63
C LYS A 583 -16.57 -6.04 20.39
N PRO A 584 -16.82 -7.36 20.38
CA PRO A 584 -15.79 -8.35 20.11
C PRO A 584 -15.19 -8.21 18.69
N LEU A 585 -13.90 -8.54 18.53
CA LEU A 585 -13.22 -8.44 17.24
C LEU A 585 -13.89 -9.29 16.15
N SER A 586 -14.44 -10.45 16.52
CA SER A 586 -15.12 -11.37 15.61
C SER A 586 -16.41 -10.80 15.00
N LYS A 587 -17.00 -9.76 15.60
CA LYS A 587 -18.24 -9.12 15.13
C LYS A 587 -18.02 -8.00 14.12
N PHE A 588 -16.76 -7.71 13.76
CA PHE A 588 -16.43 -6.79 12.67
C PHE A 588 -16.34 -7.57 11.35
N GLU A 589 -17.46 -7.60 10.63
CA GLU A 589 -17.60 -8.36 9.39
C GLU A 589 -17.74 -7.47 8.14
N ASP A 590 -17.80 -6.15 8.33
CA ASP A 590 -18.16 -5.13 7.34
C ASP A 590 -17.20 -3.93 7.36
N MET A 591 -17.55 -2.85 6.66
CA MET A 591 -16.77 -1.60 6.60
C MET A 591 -16.70 -0.82 7.92
N GLN A 592 -17.42 -1.22 8.98
CA GLN A 592 -17.55 -0.41 10.20
C GLN A 592 -16.19 -0.05 10.83
N TRP A 593 -15.20 -0.96 10.77
CA TRP A 593 -13.86 -0.67 11.28
C TRP A 593 -13.15 0.47 10.52
N LEU A 594 -13.38 0.60 9.21
CA LEU A 594 -12.80 1.69 8.42
C LEU A 594 -13.42 3.04 8.80
N LEU A 595 -14.72 3.08 9.10
CA LEU A 595 -15.37 4.27 9.64
C LEU A 595 -14.81 4.67 11.01
N ILE A 596 -14.60 3.70 11.90
CA ILE A 596 -13.98 3.93 13.21
C ILE A 596 -12.58 4.54 13.02
N ARG A 597 -11.77 3.96 12.13
CA ARG A 597 -10.43 4.44 11.84
C ARG A 597 -10.43 5.86 11.27
N LYS A 598 -11.29 6.16 10.29
CA LYS A 598 -11.41 7.50 9.71
C LYS A 598 -11.83 8.53 10.76
N ALA A 599 -12.81 8.20 11.61
CA ALA A 599 -13.24 9.08 12.69
C ALA A 599 -12.16 9.30 13.77
N GLU A 600 -11.28 8.32 14.00
CA GLU A 600 -10.12 8.46 14.90
C GLU A 600 -9.02 9.33 14.28
N GLU A 601 -8.74 9.17 12.98
CA GLU A 601 -7.80 10.00 12.20
C GLU A 601 -8.26 11.47 12.16
N GLU A 602 -9.57 11.72 12.02
CA GLU A 602 -10.21 13.03 12.14
C GLU A 602 -10.30 13.55 13.60
N LYS A 603 -9.79 12.80 14.59
CA LYS A 603 -9.79 13.14 16.02
C LYS A 603 -11.18 13.39 16.63
N LEU A 604 -12.23 12.86 16.00
CA LEU A 604 -13.60 12.95 16.48
C LEU A 604 -13.93 11.87 17.52
N ILE A 605 -13.27 10.71 17.46
CA ILE A 605 -13.42 9.64 18.44
C ILE A 605 -12.07 9.16 18.96
N GLN A 606 -12.08 8.61 20.17
CA GLN A 606 -10.99 7.85 20.74
C GLN A 606 -11.33 6.36 20.70
N VAL A 607 -10.43 5.52 20.19
CA VAL A 607 -10.63 4.08 20.07
C VAL A 607 -9.76 3.35 21.08
N THR A 608 -10.34 2.35 21.74
CA THR A 608 -9.61 1.48 22.67
C THR A 608 -9.87 0.02 22.32
N ILE A 609 -8.79 -0.75 22.21
CA ILE A 609 -8.86 -2.22 22.06
C ILE A 609 -8.22 -2.83 23.29
N LYS A 610 -8.99 -3.55 24.09
CA LYS A 610 -8.52 -4.11 25.37
C LYS A 610 -9.07 -5.51 25.58
N LEU A 611 -8.37 -6.28 26.41
CA LEU A 611 -8.91 -7.50 26.99
C LEU A 611 -9.81 -7.16 28.19
N PRO A 612 -11.03 -7.71 28.26
CA PRO A 612 -11.83 -7.61 29.48
C PRO A 612 -11.10 -8.21 30.69
N GLU A 613 -11.35 -7.68 31.88
CA GLU A 613 -10.61 -8.03 33.11
C GLU A 613 -10.62 -9.53 33.41
N GLU A 614 -11.74 -10.21 33.15
CA GLU A 614 -11.85 -11.67 33.35
C GLU A 614 -10.81 -12.46 32.54
N TYR A 615 -10.66 -12.13 31.26
CA TYR A 615 -9.73 -12.81 30.37
C TYR A 615 -8.29 -12.39 30.62
N LEU A 616 -8.06 -11.11 30.95
CA LEU A 616 -6.74 -10.63 31.35
C LEU A 616 -6.22 -11.36 32.59
N ASN A 617 -7.08 -11.54 33.61
CA ASN A 617 -6.71 -12.27 34.82
C ASN A 617 -6.42 -13.75 34.52
N LYS A 618 -7.22 -14.41 33.68
CA LYS A 618 -6.94 -15.79 33.23
C LYS A 618 -5.58 -15.92 32.56
N LEU A 619 -5.22 -14.95 31.71
CA LEU A 619 -3.90 -14.93 31.07
C LEU A 619 -2.78 -14.78 32.10
N ILE A 620 -2.93 -13.84 33.04
CA ILE A 620 -1.95 -13.63 34.12
C ILE A 620 -1.81 -14.88 34.99
N ASP A 621 -2.92 -15.54 35.33
CA ASP A 621 -2.93 -16.76 36.13
C ASP A 621 -2.19 -17.91 35.43
N GLN A 622 -2.35 -18.06 34.11
CA GLN A 622 -1.60 -19.05 33.32
C GLN A 622 -0.08 -18.79 33.35
N PHE A 623 0.35 -17.54 33.20
CA PHE A 623 1.78 -17.21 33.30
C PHE A 623 2.32 -17.42 34.71
N ASN A 624 1.53 -17.09 35.73
CA ASN A 624 1.89 -17.29 37.13
C ASN A 624 2.05 -18.78 37.45
N GLU A 625 1.18 -19.65 36.94
CA GLU A 625 1.23 -21.11 37.15
C GLU A 625 2.57 -21.72 36.69
N TYR A 626 3.15 -21.22 35.59
CA TYR A 626 4.35 -21.82 35.00
C TYR A 626 5.66 -21.08 35.29
N TYR A 627 5.60 -19.81 35.71
CA TYR A 627 6.80 -18.98 35.91
C TYR A 627 7.06 -18.62 37.37
N ILE A 628 6.16 -18.95 38.30
CA ILE A 628 6.32 -18.75 39.75
C ILE A 628 6.57 -20.10 40.43
N SER A 629 7.49 -20.15 41.39
CA SER A 629 7.78 -21.36 42.17
C SER A 629 6.82 -21.51 43.35
N ASP A 630 6.39 -22.74 43.62
CA ASP A 630 5.58 -23.11 44.80
C ASP A 630 6.40 -23.22 46.11
N SER A 631 7.71 -23.03 46.04
CA SER A 631 8.58 -23.12 47.22
C SER A 631 8.31 -22.03 48.25
N VAL A 632 8.22 -22.42 49.52
CA VAL A 632 7.95 -21.53 50.65
C VAL A 632 9.21 -20.95 51.31
N SER A 633 10.40 -21.20 50.74
CA SER A 633 11.64 -20.67 51.30
C SER A 633 11.72 -19.14 51.19
N ARG A 634 12.41 -18.47 52.12
CA ARG A 634 12.59 -17.01 52.07
C ARG A 634 13.26 -16.55 50.77
N SER A 635 14.24 -17.31 50.28
CA SER A 635 14.88 -17.04 49.00
C SER A 635 13.88 -17.12 47.85
N ALA A 636 13.10 -18.22 47.78
CA ALA A 636 12.09 -18.41 46.75
C ALA A 636 11.02 -17.30 46.74
N GLN A 637 10.62 -16.80 47.91
CA GLN A 637 9.69 -15.67 48.02
C GLN A 637 10.26 -14.39 47.40
N LEU A 638 11.53 -14.06 47.67
CA LEU A 638 12.20 -12.89 47.09
C LEU A 638 12.37 -13.05 45.57
N TRP A 639 12.73 -14.24 45.08
CA TRP A 639 12.78 -14.52 43.63
C TRP A 639 11.38 -14.43 42.98
N ASN A 640 10.34 -14.90 43.66
CA ASN A 640 8.95 -14.79 43.20
C ASN A 640 8.46 -13.35 43.09
N GLU A 641 8.90 -12.45 43.97
CA GLU A 641 8.63 -11.00 43.82
C GLU A 641 9.24 -10.45 42.53
N GLN A 642 10.48 -10.85 42.20
CA GLN A 642 11.13 -10.46 40.95
C GLN A 642 10.43 -11.04 39.72
N ARG A 643 10.06 -12.33 39.76
CA ARG A 643 9.32 -13.02 38.68
C ARG A 643 8.00 -12.33 38.36
N LYS A 644 7.23 -11.94 39.37
CA LYS A 644 5.96 -11.21 39.18
C LYS A 644 6.16 -9.87 38.46
N LEU A 645 7.22 -9.14 38.80
CA LEU A 645 7.57 -7.89 38.11
C LEU A 645 7.97 -8.13 36.65
N ILE A 646 8.72 -9.21 36.37
CA ILE A 646 9.09 -9.62 35.01
C ILE A 646 7.85 -9.92 34.18
N LEU A 647 6.94 -10.75 34.71
CA LEU A 647 5.69 -11.11 34.02
C LEU A 647 4.82 -9.88 33.76
N HIS A 648 4.72 -8.98 34.75
CA HIS A 648 3.98 -7.73 34.61
C HIS A 648 4.55 -6.88 33.46
N ASP A 649 5.87 -6.67 33.42
CA ASP A 649 6.50 -5.92 32.33
C ASP A 649 6.33 -6.64 30.98
N ALA A 650 6.52 -7.96 30.92
CA ALA A 650 6.33 -8.75 29.71
C ALA A 650 4.92 -8.60 29.13
N ILE A 651 3.89 -8.75 29.97
CA ILE A 651 2.48 -8.70 29.56
C ILE A 651 2.07 -7.27 29.21
N PHE A 652 2.21 -6.33 30.14
CA PHE A 652 1.62 -4.99 30.00
C PHE A 652 2.44 -4.03 29.15
N ARG A 653 3.77 -4.13 29.16
CA ARG A 653 4.64 -3.19 28.46
C ARG A 653 4.98 -3.62 27.04
N PHE A 654 5.00 -4.93 26.77
CA PHE A 654 5.45 -5.46 25.48
C PHE A 654 4.37 -6.25 24.74
N LEU A 655 3.82 -7.31 25.35
CA LEU A 655 2.89 -8.22 24.68
C LEU A 655 1.56 -7.54 24.34
N LEU A 656 0.84 -6.97 25.31
CA LEU A 656 -0.48 -6.37 25.06
C LEU A 656 -0.45 -5.21 24.05
N PRO A 657 0.48 -4.22 24.14
CA PRO A 657 0.56 -3.16 23.13
C PRO A 657 0.86 -3.71 21.73
N SER A 658 1.72 -4.73 21.63
CA SER A 658 2.01 -5.40 20.36
C SER A 658 0.77 -6.11 19.80
N MET A 659 -0.01 -6.79 20.65
CA MET A 659 -1.24 -7.46 20.22
C MET A 659 -2.34 -6.47 19.84
N GLU A 660 -2.41 -5.31 20.50
CA GLU A 660 -3.33 -4.23 20.16
C GLU A 660 -3.04 -3.68 18.75
N LYS A 661 -1.76 -3.40 18.45
CA LYS A 661 -1.32 -2.97 17.12
C LYS A 661 -1.65 -4.03 16.06
N GLU A 662 -1.41 -5.31 16.37
CA GLU A 662 -1.73 -6.40 15.47
C GLU A 662 -3.25 -6.52 15.23
N ALA A 663 -4.07 -6.43 16.28
CA ALA A 663 -5.52 -6.49 16.17
C ALA A 663 -6.08 -5.38 15.28
N ARG A 664 -5.56 -4.15 15.40
CA ARG A 664 -5.91 -3.04 14.48
C ARG A 664 -5.60 -3.41 13.02
N GLY A 665 -4.42 -3.98 12.77
CA GLY A 665 -4.02 -4.44 11.44
C GLY A 665 -4.95 -5.53 10.89
N VAL A 666 -5.31 -6.52 11.71
CA VAL A 666 -6.24 -7.59 11.32
C VAL A 666 -7.61 -7.05 10.95
N LEU A 667 -8.17 -6.15 11.77
CA LEU A 667 -9.46 -5.53 11.50
C LEU A 667 -9.42 -4.68 10.22
N ALA A 668 -8.33 -3.95 9.99
CA ALA A 668 -8.13 -3.16 8.78
C ALA A 668 -8.10 -4.06 7.53
N SER A 669 -7.31 -5.12 7.55
CA SER A 669 -7.22 -6.06 6.42
C SER A 669 -8.55 -6.78 6.16
N LYS A 670 -9.28 -7.18 7.21
CA LYS A 670 -10.62 -7.79 7.07
C LYS A 670 -11.63 -6.83 6.45
N ALA A 671 -11.71 -5.60 6.94
CA ALA A 671 -12.65 -4.61 6.44
C ALA A 671 -12.33 -4.19 5.00
N LYS A 672 -11.04 -4.02 4.66
CA LYS A 672 -10.59 -3.76 3.27
C LYS A 672 -10.95 -4.91 2.33
N SER A 673 -10.69 -6.15 2.75
CA SER A 673 -11.03 -7.34 1.94
C SER A 673 -12.53 -7.45 1.67
N TRP A 674 -13.37 -7.14 2.67
CA TRP A 674 -14.82 -7.08 2.49
C TRP A 674 -15.23 -5.99 1.50
N LEU A 675 -14.67 -4.78 1.64
CA LEU A 675 -14.98 -3.65 0.77
C LEU A 675 -14.60 -3.92 -0.69
N LEU A 676 -13.47 -4.56 -0.95
CA LEU A 676 -13.04 -4.96 -2.29
C LEU A 676 -14.04 -5.92 -2.96
N ILE A 677 -14.64 -6.84 -2.19
CA ILE A 677 -15.68 -7.74 -2.70
C ILE A 677 -16.94 -6.95 -3.05
N GLU A 678 -17.37 -6.01 -2.21
CA GLU A 678 -18.55 -5.18 -2.49
C GLU A 678 -18.34 -4.25 -3.70
N TYR A 679 -17.16 -3.65 -3.84
CA TYR A 679 -16.79 -2.88 -5.04
C TYR A 679 -16.75 -3.77 -6.28
N GLY A 680 -16.18 -4.97 -6.15
CA GLY A 680 -16.19 -5.98 -7.20
C GLY A 680 -17.61 -6.37 -7.61
N LYS A 681 -18.54 -6.55 -6.67
CA LYS A 681 -19.97 -6.82 -6.95
C LYS A 681 -20.62 -5.65 -7.67
N ALA A 682 -20.41 -4.42 -7.20
CA ALA A 682 -20.97 -3.22 -7.81
C ALA A 682 -20.48 -3.02 -9.24
N LEU A 683 -19.19 -3.21 -9.49
CA LEU A 683 -18.59 -3.15 -10.82
C LEU A 683 -19.10 -4.30 -11.70
N TRP A 684 -19.10 -5.53 -11.19
CA TRP A 684 -19.60 -6.70 -11.91
C TRP A 684 -21.04 -6.52 -12.37
N ASN A 685 -21.90 -5.99 -11.50
CA ASN A 685 -23.30 -5.68 -11.83
C ASN A 685 -23.45 -4.63 -12.93
N LYS A 686 -22.45 -3.77 -13.14
CA LYS A 686 -22.43 -2.79 -14.25
C LYS A 686 -21.88 -3.39 -15.54
N VAL A 687 -20.79 -4.16 -15.47
CA VAL A 687 -20.10 -4.69 -16.66
C VAL A 687 -20.69 -5.98 -17.21
N SER A 688 -21.44 -6.74 -16.40
CA SER A 688 -22.09 -8.00 -16.82
C SER A 688 -23.47 -7.79 -17.46
N VAL A 689 -23.91 -6.54 -17.61
CA VAL A 689 -25.16 -6.19 -18.28
C VAL A 689 -24.98 -6.40 -19.79
N GLY A 690 -25.77 -7.33 -20.35
CA GLY A 690 -25.80 -7.53 -21.80
C GLY A 690 -26.35 -6.30 -22.55
N PRO A 691 -26.03 -6.15 -23.84
CA PRO A 691 -26.59 -5.08 -24.67
C PRO A 691 -28.14 -5.08 -24.64
N TYR A 692 -28.74 -3.89 -24.74
CA TYR A 692 -30.20 -3.76 -24.80
C TYR A 692 -30.75 -4.48 -26.04
N GLN A 693 -31.73 -5.37 -25.84
CA GLN A 693 -32.44 -6.07 -26.91
C GLN A 693 -33.88 -5.53 -27.03
N GLN A 694 -34.36 -5.38 -28.27
CA GLN A 694 -35.74 -4.95 -28.54
C GLN A 694 -36.71 -6.07 -28.15
N LYS A 695 -37.81 -5.74 -27.47
CA LYS A 695 -38.82 -6.70 -26.99
C LYS A 695 -39.85 -7.08 -28.05
N GLU A 696 -39.47 -7.23 -29.32
CA GLU A 696 -40.42 -7.67 -30.33
C GLU A 696 -40.55 -9.21 -30.34
N ASN A 697 -41.73 -9.65 -29.92
CA ASN A 697 -42.19 -11.03 -30.09
C ASN A 697 -42.44 -11.27 -31.59
N ASP A 698 -41.42 -11.59 -32.38
CA ASP A 698 -41.60 -12.43 -33.58
C ASP A 698 -40.26 -12.97 -34.12
N LEU A 699 -40.12 -14.30 -34.00
CA LEU A 699 -39.40 -15.18 -34.91
C LEU A 699 -37.86 -15.03 -35.04
N GLY A 700 -37.15 -15.63 -34.08
CA GLY A 700 -36.17 -16.70 -34.38
C GLY A 700 -35.06 -16.44 -35.41
N SER A 701 -34.54 -15.22 -35.48
CA SER A 701 -33.35 -14.90 -36.27
C SER A 701 -32.23 -14.49 -35.32
N ASP A 702 -31.22 -15.35 -35.17
CA ASP A 702 -29.95 -15.08 -34.47
C ASP A 702 -29.16 -13.88 -35.06
N ASP A 703 -29.66 -13.23 -36.12
CA ASP A 703 -29.08 -12.10 -36.84
C ASP A 703 -29.86 -10.78 -36.63
N GLU A 704 -30.45 -10.54 -35.46
CA GLU A 704 -31.07 -9.23 -35.17
C GLU A 704 -29.97 -8.17 -34.97
N ALA A 705 -29.82 -7.28 -35.97
CA ALA A 705 -28.84 -6.21 -35.94
C ALA A 705 -28.99 -5.34 -34.69
N ALA A 706 -27.87 -4.95 -34.07
CA ALA A 706 -27.89 -4.11 -32.87
C ALA A 706 -28.72 -2.83 -33.07
N PRO A 707 -29.46 -2.38 -32.04
CA PRO A 707 -30.41 -1.29 -32.20
C PRO A 707 -29.68 0.04 -32.46
N ARG A 708 -30.07 0.75 -33.53
CA ARG A 708 -29.79 2.21 -33.67
C ARG A 708 -30.26 2.98 -32.44
N VAL A 709 -29.39 3.78 -31.86
CA VAL A 709 -29.61 4.49 -30.59
C VAL A 709 -29.67 6.00 -30.82
N MET A 710 -30.70 6.65 -30.29
CA MET A 710 -30.66 8.10 -30.07
C MET A 710 -30.25 8.38 -28.63
N ALA A 711 -29.04 8.87 -28.40
CA ALA A 711 -28.62 9.33 -27.09
C ALA A 711 -29.01 10.80 -26.88
N CYS A 712 -29.48 11.15 -25.70
CA CYS A 712 -29.85 12.50 -25.32
C CYS A 712 -29.18 12.86 -23.99
N CYS A 713 -28.49 13.99 -23.94
CA CYS A 713 -27.95 14.57 -22.73
C CYS A 713 -28.59 15.93 -22.47
N TRP A 714 -29.09 16.14 -21.25
CA TRP A 714 -29.63 17.43 -20.84
C TRP A 714 -28.51 18.43 -20.61
N GLY A 715 -28.67 19.65 -21.12
CA GLY A 715 -27.75 20.75 -20.87
C GLY A 715 -28.51 22.05 -20.59
N PRO A 716 -28.06 22.90 -19.64
CA PRO A 716 -28.73 24.15 -19.25
C PRO A 716 -28.52 25.26 -20.29
N GLY A 717 -28.80 24.99 -21.57
CA GLY A 717 -28.67 25.95 -22.66
C GLY A 717 -27.24 26.19 -23.16
N LYS A 718 -26.20 26.11 -22.30
CA LYS A 718 -24.78 26.09 -22.71
C LYS A 718 -23.96 25.13 -21.83
N PRO A 719 -23.69 23.88 -22.28
CA PRO A 719 -24.12 23.30 -23.55
C PRO A 719 -25.65 23.14 -23.61
N GLN A 720 -26.20 23.17 -24.83
CA GLN A 720 -27.63 22.92 -25.07
C GLN A 720 -27.96 21.45 -24.85
N THR A 721 -29.25 21.11 -24.66
CA THR A 721 -29.68 19.71 -24.72
C THR A 721 -29.27 19.11 -26.06
N THR A 722 -28.47 18.07 -26.01
CA THR A 722 -27.79 17.49 -27.17
C THR A 722 -28.33 16.10 -27.44
N PHE A 723 -28.74 15.86 -28.67
CA PHE A 723 -29.15 14.57 -29.21
C PHE A 723 -28.08 14.06 -30.15
N VAL A 724 -27.72 12.78 -30.04
CA VAL A 724 -26.73 12.11 -30.89
C VAL A 724 -27.38 10.85 -31.43
N MET A 725 -27.38 10.68 -32.75
CA MET A 725 -27.76 9.42 -33.38
C MET A 725 -26.54 8.54 -33.56
N LEU A 726 -26.66 7.30 -33.09
CA LEU A 726 -25.72 6.24 -33.31
C LEU A 726 -26.35 5.18 -34.22
N ASP A 727 -25.56 4.67 -35.16
CA ASP A 727 -25.97 3.53 -35.98
C ASP A 727 -25.90 2.20 -35.20
N SER A 728 -26.09 1.08 -35.89
CA SER A 728 -25.98 -0.25 -35.29
C SER A 728 -24.54 -0.66 -34.93
N SER A 729 -23.53 0.05 -35.40
CA SER A 729 -22.12 -0.18 -35.06
C SER A 729 -21.63 0.69 -33.89
N GLY A 730 -22.44 1.66 -33.45
CA GLY A 730 -22.08 2.63 -32.43
C GLY A 730 -21.39 3.87 -32.98
N GLU A 731 -21.35 4.05 -34.30
CA GLU A 731 -20.79 5.22 -34.96
C GLU A 731 -21.78 6.40 -34.95
N VAL A 732 -21.26 7.60 -34.77
CA VAL A 732 -22.06 8.83 -34.77
C VAL A 732 -22.52 9.15 -36.19
N LEU A 733 -23.85 9.14 -36.40
CA LEU A 733 -24.46 9.52 -37.67
C LEU A 733 -24.75 11.03 -37.75
N ASP A 734 -25.32 11.59 -36.69
CA ASP A 734 -25.79 12.98 -36.68
C ASP A 734 -25.95 13.51 -35.25
N VAL A 735 -25.89 14.84 -35.09
CA VAL A 735 -25.98 15.54 -33.80
C VAL A 735 -26.93 16.72 -33.90
N LEU A 736 -27.88 16.80 -32.96
CA LEU A 736 -28.86 17.88 -32.86
C LEU A 736 -28.77 18.60 -31.51
N TYR A 737 -28.61 19.93 -31.56
CA TYR A 737 -28.64 20.79 -30.39
C TYR A 737 -29.99 21.51 -30.25
N THR A 738 -30.56 21.44 -29.06
CA THR A 738 -31.83 22.07 -28.67
C THR A 738 -31.68 22.88 -27.39
N GLY A 739 -31.75 24.20 -27.51
CA GLY A 739 -31.57 25.11 -26.38
C GLY A 739 -32.86 25.41 -25.62
N SER A 740 -34.02 25.17 -26.24
CA SER A 740 -35.32 25.63 -25.75
C SER A 740 -36.32 24.50 -25.49
N LEU A 741 -35.95 23.25 -25.73
CA LEU A 741 -36.84 22.09 -25.63
C LEU A 741 -37.46 21.95 -24.23
N THR A 742 -36.68 22.25 -23.19
CA THR A 742 -37.08 22.14 -21.79
C THR A 742 -37.71 23.42 -21.23
N PHE A 743 -37.87 24.49 -22.04
CA PHE A 743 -38.47 25.74 -21.56
C PHE A 743 -39.92 25.49 -21.09
N ARG A 744 -40.27 26.11 -19.97
CA ARG A 744 -41.60 26.07 -19.35
C ARG A 744 -42.23 27.45 -19.16
N SER A 745 -41.63 28.47 -19.79
CA SER A 745 -42.09 29.85 -19.74
C SER A 745 -43.46 30.03 -20.41
N GLN A 746 -44.31 30.88 -19.83
CA GLN A 746 -45.59 31.29 -20.43
C GLN A 746 -45.43 32.36 -21.52
N ASN A 747 -44.20 32.85 -21.74
CA ASN A 747 -43.91 33.82 -22.79
C ASN A 747 -44.13 33.19 -24.18
N VAL A 748 -44.88 33.89 -25.03
CA VAL A 748 -45.21 33.45 -26.39
C VAL A 748 -43.96 33.15 -27.22
N ASN A 749 -42.89 33.93 -27.03
CA ASN A 749 -41.62 33.71 -27.74
C ASN A 749 -40.95 32.40 -27.33
N ASP A 750 -40.97 32.07 -26.03
CA ASP A 750 -40.36 30.85 -25.51
C ASP A 750 -41.17 29.60 -25.89
N GLN A 751 -42.51 29.71 -25.92
CA GLN A 751 -43.38 28.66 -26.43
C GLN A 751 -43.13 28.38 -27.92
N GLN A 752 -42.92 29.43 -28.72
CA GLN A 752 -42.60 29.27 -30.14
C GLN A 752 -41.22 28.61 -30.33
N ARG A 753 -40.22 29.01 -29.54
CA ARG A 753 -38.87 28.39 -29.58
C ARG A 753 -38.91 26.93 -29.18
N LYS A 754 -39.66 26.58 -28.13
CA LYS A 754 -39.89 25.19 -27.72
C LYS A 754 -40.52 24.39 -28.86
N LYS A 755 -41.58 24.92 -29.48
CA LYS A 755 -42.27 24.25 -30.59
C LYS A 755 -41.33 24.02 -31.78
N ASN A 756 -40.50 25.01 -32.12
CA ASN A 756 -39.49 24.86 -33.18
C ASN A 756 -38.49 23.74 -32.85
N ASP A 757 -38.00 23.67 -31.60
CA ASP A 757 -37.09 22.59 -31.18
C ASP A 757 -37.80 21.22 -31.16
N GLN A 758 -39.08 21.14 -30.76
CA GLN A 758 -39.88 19.91 -30.86
C GLN A 758 -40.03 19.43 -32.30
N GLU A 759 -40.28 20.34 -33.26
CA GLU A 759 -40.36 20.01 -34.69
C GLU A 759 -39.00 19.54 -35.24
N ARG A 760 -37.88 20.12 -34.78
CA ARG A 760 -36.54 19.67 -35.15
C ARG A 760 -36.24 18.27 -34.62
N VAL A 761 -36.59 17.97 -33.37
CA VAL A 761 -36.45 16.63 -32.79
C VAL A 761 -37.36 15.63 -33.50
N LEU A 762 -38.61 16.02 -33.84
CA LEU A 762 -39.53 15.19 -34.61
C LEU A 762 -38.91 14.80 -35.95
N LYS A 763 -38.41 15.78 -36.70
CA LYS A 763 -37.74 15.54 -37.98
C LYS A 763 -36.52 14.62 -37.81
N PHE A 764 -35.70 14.88 -36.80
CA PHE A 764 -34.51 14.08 -36.51
C PHE A 764 -34.84 12.61 -36.20
N MET A 765 -35.91 12.36 -35.43
CA MET A 765 -36.41 11.00 -35.18
C MET A 765 -36.99 10.34 -36.44
N THR A 766 -37.70 11.10 -37.29
CA THR A 766 -38.27 10.57 -38.53
C THR A 766 -37.19 10.22 -39.55
N ASP A 767 -36.15 11.07 -39.69
CA ASP A 767 -35.06 10.87 -40.66
C ASP A 767 -34.18 9.66 -40.28
N HIS A 768 -33.89 9.47 -39.00
CA HIS A 768 -32.94 8.44 -38.52
C HIS A 768 -33.58 7.18 -37.94
N GLN A 769 -34.88 7.21 -37.63
CA GLN A 769 -35.67 6.10 -37.09
C GLN A 769 -34.94 5.34 -35.96
N PRO A 770 -34.66 5.97 -34.80
CA PRO A 770 -34.03 5.27 -33.68
C PRO A 770 -34.90 4.11 -33.17
N HIS A 771 -34.28 2.98 -32.83
CA HIS A 771 -34.99 1.87 -32.18
C HIS A 771 -35.12 2.09 -30.67
N VAL A 772 -34.14 2.79 -30.07
CA VAL A 772 -34.13 3.12 -28.65
C VAL A 772 -33.64 4.55 -28.44
N VAL A 773 -34.25 5.23 -27.46
CA VAL A 773 -33.82 6.54 -27.00
C VAL A 773 -33.25 6.41 -25.60
N VAL A 774 -32.00 6.82 -25.42
CA VAL A 774 -31.30 6.78 -24.13
C VAL A 774 -31.16 8.21 -23.62
N LEU A 775 -31.62 8.47 -22.40
CA LEU A 775 -31.53 9.78 -21.76
C LEU A 775 -30.54 9.74 -20.60
N GLY A 776 -29.47 10.54 -20.67
CA GLY A 776 -28.58 10.82 -19.55
C GLY A 776 -29.30 11.68 -18.51
N ALA A 777 -29.51 11.14 -17.31
CA ALA A 777 -30.17 11.83 -16.21
C ALA A 777 -29.14 12.43 -15.25
N VAL A 778 -29.17 13.76 -15.08
CA VAL A 778 -28.27 14.49 -14.18
C VAL A 778 -29.05 15.15 -13.04
N ASN A 779 -30.24 15.69 -13.32
CA ASN A 779 -31.08 16.35 -12.32
C ASN A 779 -32.58 16.11 -12.59
N LEU A 780 -33.45 16.66 -11.75
CA LEU A 780 -34.89 16.51 -11.86
C LEU A 780 -35.45 17.03 -13.20
N SER A 781 -34.79 17.97 -13.87
CA SER A 781 -35.22 18.50 -15.17
C SER A 781 -35.22 17.43 -16.27
N CYS A 782 -34.42 16.38 -16.14
CA CYS A 782 -34.41 15.25 -17.07
C CYS A 782 -35.76 14.51 -17.09
N THR A 783 -36.53 14.52 -15.99
CA THR A 783 -37.89 13.93 -15.98
C THR A 783 -38.82 14.66 -16.95
N ARG A 784 -38.74 15.99 -16.98
CA ARG A 784 -39.53 16.83 -17.88
C ARG A 784 -39.07 16.69 -19.33
N LEU A 785 -37.76 16.58 -19.55
CA LEU A 785 -37.19 16.34 -20.87
C LEU A 785 -37.63 14.96 -21.40
N LYS A 786 -37.64 13.94 -20.55
CA LYS A 786 -38.19 12.61 -20.86
C LYS A 786 -39.62 12.75 -21.38
N ASP A 787 -40.49 13.45 -20.66
CA ASP A 787 -41.89 13.67 -21.09
C ASP A 787 -42.00 14.39 -22.44
N ASP A 788 -41.17 15.42 -22.66
CA ASP A 788 -41.14 16.14 -23.95
C ASP A 788 -40.68 15.23 -25.10
N ILE A 789 -39.68 14.37 -24.87
CA ILE A 789 -39.21 13.36 -25.84
C ILE A 789 -40.31 12.33 -26.12
N TYR A 790 -41.02 11.85 -25.10
CA TYR A 790 -42.15 10.93 -25.28
C TYR A 790 -43.29 11.55 -26.09
N GLN A 791 -43.61 12.82 -25.83
CA GLN A 791 -44.63 13.54 -26.62
C GLN A 791 -44.24 13.60 -28.10
N VAL A 792 -42.96 13.92 -28.40
CA VAL A 792 -42.47 13.94 -29.78
C VAL A 792 -42.48 12.53 -30.39
N SER A 793 -42.10 11.50 -29.63
CA SER A 793 -42.13 10.11 -30.08
C SER A 793 -43.55 9.64 -30.46
N ILE A 794 -44.57 10.03 -29.70
CA ILE A 794 -45.98 9.71 -30.03
C ILE A 794 -46.38 10.37 -31.35
N LEU A 795 -45.96 11.62 -31.58
CA LEU A 795 -46.21 12.33 -32.83
C LEU A 795 -45.55 11.62 -34.03
N VAL A 796 -44.33 11.07 -33.87
CA VAL A 796 -43.69 10.23 -34.90
C VAL A 796 -44.59 9.04 -35.24
N SER A 797 -45.06 8.30 -34.23
CA SER A 797 -45.91 7.12 -34.43
C SER A 797 -47.23 7.46 -35.15
N MET A 798 -47.87 8.58 -34.81
CA MET A 798 -49.09 9.04 -35.49
C MET A 798 -48.83 9.42 -36.96
N SER A 799 -47.70 10.08 -37.23
CA SER A 799 -47.28 10.47 -38.59
C SER A 799 -47.05 9.25 -39.49
N CYS A 800 -46.48 8.17 -38.95
CA CYS A 800 -46.22 6.93 -39.68
C CYS A 800 -47.51 6.14 -39.98
N VAL A 801 -48.52 6.19 -39.10
CA VAL A 801 -49.82 5.53 -39.32
C VAL A 801 -50.59 6.23 -40.45
N ASP A 802 -50.58 7.56 -40.49
CA ASP A 802 -51.22 8.33 -41.57
C ASP A 802 -50.56 8.11 -42.96
N GLU A 803 -49.25 7.82 -43.01
CA GLU A 803 -48.56 7.43 -44.25
C GLU A 803 -48.88 6.00 -44.73
N MET A 804 -49.18 5.08 -43.81
CA MET A 804 -49.60 3.71 -44.15
C MET A 804 -51.03 3.66 -44.70
N ASP A 805 -51.96 4.47 -44.16
CA ASP A 805 -53.34 4.56 -44.65
C ASP A 805 -53.45 5.22 -46.05
N TRP A 806 -52.43 5.95 -46.50
CA TRP A 806 -52.33 6.46 -47.88
C TRP A 806 -51.79 5.42 -48.88
N ARG A 807 -51.09 4.38 -48.41
CA ARG A 807 -50.49 3.34 -49.28
C ARG A 807 -51.32 2.05 -49.42
N MET A 808 -52.55 2.00 -48.88
CA MET A 808 -53.53 0.94 -49.13
C MET A 808 -54.56 1.30 -50.21
#